data_AF-A0A937ZM52-F1
#
_entry.id   AF-A0A937ZM52-F1
#
_cell.length_a   1.000
_cell.length_b   1.000
_cell.length_c   1.000
_cell.angle_alpha   90.00
_cell.angle_beta   90.00
_cell.angle_gamma   90.00
#
_symmetry.space_group_name_H-M   'P 1'
#
loop_
_entity.id
_entity.type
_entity.pdbx_description
1 polymer ?
#
loop_
_entity_poly.entity_id
_entity_poly.type
_entity_poly.pdbx_seq_one_letter_code
_entity_poly.pdbx_strand_id
1 'polypeptide(L)'
;MNLILVKMFATALALAQVTTQPDTLKTEFHPTNDEAEVVQLLKDGCAHMRKAFDIESLNLDALIETALDDPQTVAGEIKAFRGINFQDLHVAYKLFCSSAPYENSPFDLKLVIEFYNKVAADLPDHAKLKGLKLPGTSVVLDRKGERVAELFESDHRRVWVPLSEIPEFVQQAFIAAEDKRFYQHKGLDERGLIRAFISNLTEPGRPQGGSTITQQVAKNLLVGDDVSYERKIREMIVASRIDQALTKAEILEVYLNSIFLGRGSWGIDMAARSYFKKPASALNLNEGAMLAAMAKGPAYFSPDRFPDRARERYAYVIKRMQEDKVEGADLHVPGTTFGPRIVPYERPRRESGFHFVDHLMREARTLVGMQSLTVESYTVRSTINVKLQRAVEASLQEGLARYELWKHRVKYEGPEMNLGEAVMRARTEQNTRAQRRGRVVMPEWRIALIGARLPLYDVHWSPAVVLERRPGDGGRFQIRVGLKDGRIMPLSIPEGVDSRDIKLNDVIYVKVQENKDAKKRAEVRAELRVRPNVQGAALVLENKTGRILAMAGGFSYPMSQLNRTAQALRQPGSSIKPLIYLAALNRGLQPNTLVQDHSVTLPPIPGVTTHYWSPKNYDRSAAGTMTMRRALENSKNMVTARLLDGGVDKDPTKSLEQICDLALEARIYTECMKNYPFVLGAQSLRMIDLAAFYAAIANEGQRVIPYAIDSIEQNGKAVYRRKPLAPHIMANGDRVAFYQLRTILEGVVTRGTAVEKLKANTIIFNDHRVDEKTDQGTFIHFDEWSKAKPAQYKFLNIFPGFKEGMVHKIIDGSKKEVRDELQMYVTEARFKLARPAASIDLKTYANLPFIQSIDPSIKHSLIQASEVSVLKDEKSANMRNPNRPWCEGAGVTACIRSHYKLEGKLPIGVALANKIRDSERKLSDSIEFESELRLLTAADVDEQGLKQLTGINTPVTGVLEQNMFYVNQVMRFGKLLAVFQPNPADANSSVATVMIALAVGSSTLDMKKKYQAVPVLRNLVPSQVLLGYSSFNTGNSISAGLPNYVRNRIKAIAEILDKG
;
A
#
# COMPACT_ATOMS: atom_id res chain seq x y z
N MET A 1 10.44 -60.00 -23.44
CA MET A 1 11.01 -59.97 -22.08
C MET A 1 10.35 -58.83 -21.30
N ASN A 2 9.81 -59.08 -20.12
CA ASN A 2 8.95 -58.11 -19.44
C ASN A 2 9.78 -57.03 -18.74
N LEU A 3 9.84 -55.82 -19.32
CA LEU A 3 10.54 -54.66 -18.76
C LEU A 3 10.06 -54.33 -17.33
N ILE A 4 8.82 -54.67 -16.98
CA ILE A 4 8.26 -54.43 -15.64
C ILE A 4 8.94 -55.34 -14.60
N LEU A 5 9.24 -56.60 -14.94
CA LEU A 5 9.99 -57.51 -14.06
C LEU A 5 11.37 -56.95 -13.74
N VAL A 6 12.10 -56.45 -14.75
CA VAL A 6 13.42 -55.82 -14.57
C VAL A 6 13.35 -54.66 -13.56
N LYS A 7 12.36 -53.77 -13.72
CA LYS A 7 12.16 -52.63 -12.81
C LYS A 7 11.79 -53.06 -11.40
N MET A 8 10.94 -54.08 -11.25
CA MET A 8 10.57 -54.64 -9.95
C MET A 8 11.78 -55.23 -9.23
N PHE A 9 12.59 -56.03 -9.91
CA PHE A 9 13.79 -56.64 -9.31
C PHE A 9 14.87 -55.63 -8.97
N ALA A 10 15.04 -54.58 -9.77
CA ALA A 10 15.91 -53.47 -9.40
C ALA A 10 15.39 -52.70 -8.17
N THR A 11 14.07 -52.59 -8.03
CA THR A 11 13.42 -52.01 -6.84
C THR A 11 13.64 -52.90 -5.61
N ALA A 12 13.52 -54.22 -5.77
CA ALA A 12 13.81 -55.19 -4.73
C ALA A 12 15.29 -55.18 -4.31
N LEU A 13 16.21 -55.05 -5.26
CA LEU A 13 17.65 -54.90 -5.00
C LEU A 13 17.94 -53.65 -4.19
N ALA A 14 17.35 -52.51 -4.56
CA ALA A 14 17.48 -51.27 -3.80
C ALA A 14 16.93 -51.42 -2.37
N LEU A 15 15.74 -52.02 -2.23
CA LEU A 15 15.13 -52.26 -0.93
C LEU A 15 15.97 -53.20 -0.06
N ALA A 16 16.51 -54.28 -0.64
CA ALA A 16 17.35 -55.25 0.04
C ALA A 16 18.62 -54.60 0.59
N GLN A 17 19.35 -53.86 -0.25
CA GLN A 17 20.55 -53.15 0.20
C GLN A 17 20.25 -52.18 1.35
N VAL A 18 19.16 -51.40 1.23
CA VAL A 18 18.79 -50.40 2.22
C VAL A 18 18.35 -51.02 3.56
N THR A 19 17.79 -52.24 3.55
CA THR A 19 17.31 -52.90 4.78
C THR A 19 18.35 -53.81 5.42
N THR A 20 19.24 -54.44 4.64
CA THR A 20 20.24 -55.39 5.17
C THR A 20 21.63 -54.81 5.31
N GLN A 21 22.04 -53.92 4.40
CA GLN A 21 23.38 -53.36 4.32
C GLN A 21 23.37 -51.83 4.10
N PRO A 22 22.67 -51.05 4.96
CA PRO A 22 22.50 -49.61 4.74
C PRO A 22 23.85 -48.86 4.72
N ASP A 23 24.83 -49.28 5.52
CA ASP A 23 26.12 -48.58 5.69
C ASP A 23 27.12 -48.85 4.55
N THR A 24 26.89 -49.88 3.73
CA THR A 24 27.78 -50.30 2.63
C THR A 24 27.08 -50.34 1.28
N LEU A 25 26.04 -49.51 1.11
CA LEU A 25 25.20 -49.49 -0.10
C LEU A 25 26.01 -49.13 -1.36
N LYS A 26 26.01 -50.05 -2.34
CA LYS A 26 26.66 -49.86 -3.65
C LYS A 26 25.70 -49.19 -4.62
N THR A 27 26.17 -48.17 -5.33
CA THR A 27 25.41 -47.50 -6.41
C THR A 27 25.75 -48.01 -7.80
N GLU A 28 26.72 -48.93 -7.89
CA GLU A 28 27.19 -49.52 -9.13
C GLU A 28 27.62 -50.97 -8.88
N PHE A 29 27.15 -51.88 -9.74
CA PHE A 29 27.55 -53.29 -9.79
C PHE A 29 28.07 -53.63 -11.19
N HIS A 30 29.10 -54.47 -11.29
CA HIS A 30 29.57 -54.96 -12.58
C HIS A 30 28.55 -55.96 -13.15
N PRO A 31 27.98 -55.73 -14.36
CA PRO A 31 26.85 -56.53 -14.87
C PRO A 31 27.11 -58.03 -15.04
N THR A 32 28.37 -58.46 -15.09
CA THR A 32 28.75 -59.89 -15.23
C THR A 32 29.51 -60.44 -14.04
N ASN A 33 30.17 -59.60 -13.23
CA ASN A 33 31.07 -60.10 -12.17
C ASN A 33 30.38 -60.11 -10.80
N ASP A 34 29.35 -59.29 -10.62
CA ASP A 34 28.67 -59.10 -9.34
C ASP A 34 27.32 -59.84 -9.30
N GLU A 35 26.99 -60.67 -10.29
CA GLU A 35 25.72 -61.40 -10.33
C GLU A 35 25.49 -62.24 -9.07
N ALA A 36 26.52 -62.96 -8.60
CA ALA A 36 26.46 -63.76 -7.38
C ALA A 36 26.19 -62.90 -6.14
N GLU A 37 26.79 -61.72 -6.06
CA GLU A 37 26.57 -60.76 -4.97
C GLU A 37 25.14 -60.21 -4.99
N VAL A 38 24.64 -59.83 -6.17
CA VAL A 38 23.27 -59.32 -6.35
C VAL A 38 22.24 -60.39 -5.99
N VAL A 39 22.46 -61.64 -6.38
CA VAL A 39 21.60 -62.77 -5.97
C VAL A 39 21.63 -62.95 -4.45
N GLN A 40 22.81 -62.84 -3.82
CA GLN A 40 22.91 -62.93 -2.37
C GLN A 40 22.19 -61.77 -1.66
N LEU A 41 22.33 -60.54 -2.13
CA LEU A 41 21.62 -59.38 -1.59
C LEU A 41 20.10 -59.55 -1.68
N LEU A 42 19.57 -60.05 -2.80
CA LEU A 42 18.15 -60.33 -2.96
C LEU A 42 17.66 -61.43 -2.01
N LYS A 43 18.46 -62.49 -1.80
CA LYS A 43 18.17 -63.55 -0.81
C LYS A 43 18.18 -63.02 0.62
N ASP A 44 19.19 -62.24 0.98
CA ASP A 44 19.32 -61.62 2.30
C ASP A 44 18.16 -60.66 2.57
N GLY A 45 17.80 -59.85 1.56
CA GLY A 45 16.65 -58.96 1.62
C GLY A 45 15.35 -59.73 1.85
N CYS A 46 15.17 -60.87 1.18
CA CYS A 46 13.99 -61.71 1.40
C CYS A 46 13.97 -62.36 2.78
N ALA A 47 15.12 -62.88 3.25
CA ALA A 47 15.24 -63.43 4.60
C ALA A 47 14.96 -62.37 5.68
N HIS A 48 15.45 -61.15 5.48
CA HIS A 48 15.18 -60.00 6.35
C HIS A 48 13.69 -59.66 6.38
N MET A 49 13.03 -59.60 5.22
CA MET A 49 11.60 -59.32 5.11
C MET A 49 10.74 -60.41 5.77
N ARG A 50 11.11 -61.69 5.65
CA ARG A 50 10.45 -62.80 6.38
C ARG A 50 10.61 -62.67 7.89
N LYS A 51 11.80 -62.33 8.35
CA LYS A 51 12.09 -62.13 9.79
C LYS A 51 11.36 -60.90 10.36
N ALA A 52 11.29 -59.81 9.62
CA ALA A 52 10.61 -58.57 10.05
C ALA A 52 9.11 -58.76 10.33
N PHE A 53 8.54 -59.82 9.77
CA PHE A 53 7.11 -60.10 9.67
C PHE A 53 6.66 -61.12 10.75
N ASP A 54 7.57 -61.71 11.53
CA ASP A 54 7.21 -62.73 12.55
C ASP A 54 6.38 -63.88 11.94
N ILE A 55 6.71 -64.25 10.69
CA ILE A 55 6.00 -65.27 9.91
C ILE A 55 6.45 -66.66 10.36
N GLU A 56 5.92 -67.15 11.46
CA GLU A 56 5.70 -68.60 11.62
C GLU A 56 4.23 -68.99 11.36
N SER A 57 3.33 -68.01 11.11
CA SER A 57 1.88 -68.25 11.00
C SER A 57 1.18 -67.78 9.71
N LEU A 58 1.87 -67.12 8.79
CA LEU A 58 1.30 -66.67 7.50
C LEU A 58 1.99 -67.36 6.33
N ASN A 59 1.33 -68.36 5.73
CA ASN A 59 1.85 -69.03 4.53
C ASN A 59 1.74 -68.08 3.32
N LEU A 60 2.81 -67.35 3.03
CA LEU A 60 2.89 -66.41 1.91
C LEU A 60 2.69 -67.13 0.56
N ASP A 61 3.13 -68.39 0.45
CA ASP A 61 2.89 -69.22 -0.73
C ASP A 61 1.39 -69.45 -0.91
N ALA A 62 0.66 -69.75 0.18
CA ALA A 62 -0.81 -69.90 0.14
C ALA A 62 -1.54 -68.58 -0.21
N LEU A 63 -1.06 -67.42 0.25
CA LEU A 63 -1.63 -66.11 -0.09
C LEU A 63 -1.43 -65.76 -1.58
N ILE A 64 -0.26 -66.08 -2.13
CA ILE A 64 0.05 -65.88 -3.55
C ILE A 64 -0.71 -66.89 -4.42
N GLU A 65 -0.82 -68.16 -3.99
CA GLU A 65 -1.64 -69.18 -4.65
C GLU A 65 -3.13 -68.80 -4.63
N THR A 66 -3.65 -68.30 -3.50
CA THR A 66 -5.05 -67.81 -3.40
C THR A 66 -5.29 -66.61 -4.34
N ALA A 67 -4.29 -65.73 -4.52
CA ALA A 67 -4.39 -64.61 -5.46
C ALA A 67 -4.27 -65.06 -6.93
N LEU A 68 -3.59 -66.17 -7.21
CA LEU A 68 -3.49 -66.80 -8.53
C LEU A 68 -4.78 -67.55 -8.92
N ASP A 69 -5.54 -68.07 -7.94
CA ASP A 69 -6.81 -68.77 -8.15
C ASP A 69 -8.03 -67.83 -8.32
N ASP A 70 -7.90 -66.52 -8.03
CA ASP A 70 -8.96 -65.53 -8.24
C ASP A 70 -8.98 -64.99 -9.69
N PRO A 71 -10.04 -65.28 -10.48
CA PRO A 71 -10.15 -64.85 -11.87
C PRO A 71 -10.08 -63.32 -12.07
N GLN A 72 -10.50 -62.51 -11.11
CA GLN A 72 -10.42 -61.04 -11.20
C GLN A 72 -9.00 -60.51 -11.00
N THR A 73 -8.18 -61.26 -10.25
CA THR A 73 -6.78 -60.92 -9.97
C THR A 73 -5.87 -61.34 -11.13
N VAL A 74 -6.17 -62.47 -11.78
CA VAL A 74 -5.51 -62.93 -13.03
C VAL A 74 -5.88 -62.05 -14.24
N ALA A 75 -7.09 -61.48 -14.25
CA ALA A 75 -7.58 -60.62 -15.32
C ALA A 75 -7.12 -59.14 -15.24
N GLY A 76 -5.98 -58.80 -14.63
CA GLY A 76 -5.31 -57.50 -14.85
C GLY A 76 -6.13 -56.20 -14.66
N GLU A 77 -7.25 -56.22 -13.95
CA GLU A 77 -8.10 -55.03 -13.76
C GLU A 77 -7.64 -54.15 -12.58
N ILE A 78 -6.78 -54.66 -11.71
CA ILE A 78 -6.13 -53.86 -10.67
C ILE A 78 -5.10 -52.94 -11.33
N LYS A 79 -5.39 -51.63 -11.33
CA LYS A 79 -4.55 -50.58 -11.95
C LYS A 79 -3.06 -50.64 -11.61
N ALA A 80 -2.69 -51.22 -10.46
CA ALA A 80 -1.31 -51.37 -9.99
C ALA A 80 -0.54 -52.54 -10.64
N PHE A 81 -1.23 -53.54 -11.21
CA PHE A 81 -0.61 -54.79 -11.70
C PHE A 81 -0.84 -55.07 -13.19
N ARG A 82 -1.39 -54.11 -13.95
CA ARG A 82 -1.54 -54.21 -15.41
C ARG A 82 -0.19 -54.49 -16.09
N GLY A 83 -0.07 -55.64 -16.74
CA GLY A 83 1.13 -56.07 -17.49
C GLY A 83 2.10 -56.96 -16.71
N ILE A 84 1.77 -57.34 -15.47
CA ILE A 84 2.57 -58.28 -14.66
C ILE A 84 1.96 -59.68 -14.81
N ASN A 85 2.77 -60.64 -15.23
CA ASN A 85 2.41 -62.06 -15.20
C ASN A 85 2.68 -62.59 -13.80
N PHE A 86 1.62 -62.94 -13.06
CA PHE A 86 1.73 -63.45 -11.69
C PHE A 86 2.49 -64.78 -11.60
N GLN A 87 2.48 -65.60 -12.67
CA GLN A 87 3.28 -66.83 -12.75
C GLN A 87 4.78 -66.51 -12.70
N ASP A 88 5.23 -65.50 -13.46
CA ASP A 88 6.63 -65.08 -13.51
C ASP A 88 7.06 -64.47 -12.18
N LEU A 89 6.15 -63.73 -11.52
CA LEU A 89 6.38 -63.16 -10.19
C LEU A 89 6.50 -64.25 -9.12
N HIS A 90 5.69 -65.30 -9.20
CA HIS A 90 5.72 -66.44 -8.27
C HIS A 90 6.99 -67.29 -8.46
N VAL A 91 7.39 -67.58 -9.70
CA VAL A 91 8.67 -68.25 -10.01
C VAL A 91 9.84 -67.44 -9.47
N ALA A 92 9.83 -66.13 -9.69
CA ALA A 92 10.89 -65.27 -9.22
C ALA A 92 10.92 -65.17 -7.68
N TYR A 93 9.77 -65.11 -7.01
CA TYR A 93 9.70 -65.23 -5.55
C TYR A 93 10.33 -66.56 -5.07
N LYS A 94 10.00 -67.70 -5.70
CA LYS A 94 10.61 -68.99 -5.34
C LYS A 94 12.13 -69.02 -5.56
N LEU A 95 12.62 -68.36 -6.61
CA LEU A 95 14.05 -68.27 -6.94
C LEU A 95 14.86 -67.53 -5.87
N PHE A 96 14.37 -66.37 -5.42
CA PHE A 96 15.12 -65.51 -4.47
C PHE A 96 14.75 -65.75 -3.00
N CYS A 97 13.59 -66.33 -2.71
CA CYS A 97 13.12 -66.54 -1.34
C CYS A 97 13.05 -68.02 -0.92
N SER A 98 12.93 -68.99 -1.83
CA SER A 98 12.59 -70.38 -1.48
C SER A 98 13.67 -71.42 -1.86
N SER A 99 14.93 -70.99 -1.97
CA SER A 99 16.11 -71.87 -2.15
C SER A 99 16.20 -72.61 -3.51
N ALA A 100 15.44 -72.19 -4.52
CA ALA A 100 15.53 -72.80 -5.85
C ALA A 100 16.81 -72.35 -6.61
N PRO A 101 17.42 -73.23 -7.45
CA PRO A 101 18.60 -72.87 -8.25
C PRO A 101 18.27 -71.82 -9.33
N TYR A 102 19.20 -70.87 -9.52
CA TYR A 102 19.04 -69.68 -10.38
C TYR A 102 18.93 -69.98 -11.89
N GLU A 103 19.34 -71.19 -12.33
CA GLU A 103 19.49 -71.57 -13.75
C GLU A 103 18.19 -71.48 -14.59
N ASN A 104 17.03 -71.22 -13.97
CA ASN A 104 15.72 -71.03 -14.62
C ASN A 104 15.06 -69.66 -14.31
N SER A 105 15.83 -68.57 -14.21
CA SER A 105 15.27 -67.23 -13.97
C SER A 105 14.40 -66.73 -15.15
N PRO A 106 13.18 -66.22 -14.92
CA PRO A 106 12.30 -65.68 -15.97
C PRO A 106 12.77 -64.32 -16.54
N PHE A 107 13.90 -63.79 -16.07
CA PHE A 107 14.48 -62.52 -16.52
C PHE A 107 16.02 -62.53 -16.41
N ASP A 108 16.66 -61.69 -17.22
CA ASP A 108 18.11 -61.49 -17.26
C ASP A 108 18.57 -60.53 -16.13
N LEU A 109 19.38 -61.04 -15.20
CA LEU A 109 19.90 -60.28 -14.06
C LEU A 109 20.85 -59.15 -14.50
N LYS A 110 21.52 -59.31 -15.65
CA LYS A 110 22.34 -58.26 -16.24
C LYS A 110 21.53 -57.01 -16.51
N LEU A 111 20.31 -57.17 -17.02
CA LEU A 111 19.41 -56.05 -17.31
C LEU A 111 18.84 -55.40 -16.02
N VAL A 112 18.71 -56.18 -14.93
CA VAL A 112 18.38 -55.64 -13.60
C VAL A 112 19.51 -54.78 -13.06
N ILE A 113 20.75 -55.26 -13.16
CA ILE A 113 21.96 -54.53 -12.75
C ILE A 113 22.13 -53.26 -13.58
N GLU A 114 22.05 -53.35 -14.91
CA GLU A 114 22.17 -52.19 -15.81
C GLU A 114 21.11 -51.13 -15.50
N PHE A 115 19.86 -51.57 -15.26
CA PHE A 115 18.79 -50.65 -14.88
C PHE A 115 19.03 -50.02 -13.50
N TYR A 116 19.44 -50.81 -12.49
CA TYR A 116 19.77 -50.31 -11.17
C TYR A 116 20.90 -49.28 -11.22
N ASN A 117 22.02 -49.61 -11.86
CA ASN A 117 23.18 -48.71 -12.00
C ASN A 117 22.78 -47.41 -12.69
N LYS A 118 22.00 -47.49 -13.77
CA LYS A 118 21.49 -46.32 -14.48
C LYS A 118 20.64 -45.41 -13.58
N VAL A 119 19.83 -46.00 -12.69
CA VAL A 119 18.95 -45.25 -11.79
C VAL A 119 19.69 -44.69 -10.58
N ALA A 120 20.65 -45.45 -10.04
CA ALA A 120 21.51 -45.10 -8.92
C ALA A 120 22.70 -44.19 -9.32
N ALA A 121 22.93 -43.99 -10.63
CA ALA A 121 23.81 -42.96 -11.13
C ALA A 121 23.27 -41.56 -10.78
N ASP A 122 24.18 -40.63 -10.51
CA ASP A 122 23.89 -39.22 -10.24
C ASP A 122 22.84 -39.02 -9.13
N LEU A 123 22.93 -39.80 -8.05
CA LEU A 123 22.06 -39.61 -6.89
C LEU A 123 22.33 -38.24 -6.25
N PRO A 124 21.27 -37.53 -5.81
CA PRO A 124 21.42 -36.23 -5.19
C PRO A 124 22.21 -36.34 -3.87
N ASP A 125 23.02 -35.33 -3.61
CA ASP A 125 23.81 -35.24 -2.39
C ASP A 125 22.91 -34.92 -1.18
N HIS A 126 22.79 -35.91 -0.29
CA HIS A 126 21.99 -35.87 0.92
C HIS A 126 22.63 -35.00 2.03
N ALA A 127 23.95 -34.80 2.01
CA ALA A 127 24.65 -33.99 2.99
C ALA A 127 24.22 -32.51 2.92
N LYS A 128 23.70 -32.07 1.77
CA LYS A 128 23.13 -30.72 1.58
C LYS A 128 21.95 -30.42 2.49
N LEU A 129 21.27 -31.44 3.03
CA LEU A 129 20.17 -31.23 3.98
C LEU A 129 20.66 -30.81 5.37
N LYS A 130 21.93 -31.09 5.71
CA LYS A 130 22.49 -30.76 7.02
C LYS A 130 22.66 -29.25 7.16
N GLY A 131 21.97 -28.66 8.14
CA GLY A 131 21.91 -27.21 8.30
C GLY A 131 21.18 -26.47 7.17
N LEU A 132 20.44 -27.20 6.32
CA LEU A 132 19.67 -26.61 5.23
C LEU A 132 18.57 -25.72 5.79
N LYS A 133 18.53 -24.49 5.29
CA LYS A 133 17.37 -23.63 5.43
C LYS A 133 16.74 -23.44 4.08
N LEU A 134 15.48 -23.83 3.98
CA LEU A 134 14.73 -23.71 2.74
C LEU A 134 14.28 -22.26 2.51
N PRO A 135 14.11 -21.84 1.25
CA PRO A 135 13.53 -20.55 0.91
C PRO A 135 12.22 -20.28 1.67
N GLY A 136 12.10 -19.06 2.14
CA GLY A 136 11.07 -18.63 3.09
C GLY A 136 10.27 -17.44 2.60
N THR A 137 9.15 -17.20 3.28
CA THR A 137 8.34 -16.00 3.13
C THR A 137 8.89 -14.91 4.02
N SER A 138 9.12 -13.74 3.42
CA SER A 138 9.40 -12.51 4.13
C SER A 138 8.19 -11.61 4.18
N VAL A 139 8.05 -10.88 5.28
CA VAL A 139 6.95 -9.95 5.49
C VAL A 139 7.48 -8.53 5.46
N VAL A 140 6.86 -7.68 4.65
CA VAL A 140 7.11 -6.24 4.63
C VAL A 140 6.04 -5.56 5.47
N LEU A 141 6.49 -4.79 6.47
CA LEU A 141 5.66 -4.01 7.36
C LEU A 141 5.78 -2.51 7.06
N ASP A 142 4.72 -1.76 7.32
CA ASP A 142 4.78 -0.30 7.34
C ASP A 142 5.33 0.23 8.68
N ARG A 143 5.36 1.56 8.82
CA ARG A 143 5.82 2.24 10.05
C ARG A 143 4.99 1.92 11.30
N LYS A 144 3.74 1.49 11.14
CA LYS A 144 2.83 1.12 12.24
C LYS A 144 2.93 -0.37 12.59
N GLY A 145 3.71 -1.14 11.84
CA GLY A 145 3.81 -2.59 11.99
C GLY A 145 2.73 -3.35 11.24
N GLU A 146 1.94 -2.68 10.40
CA GLU A 146 0.91 -3.32 9.58
C GLU A 146 1.55 -4.00 8.38
N ARG A 147 1.06 -5.20 8.03
CA ARG A 147 1.58 -5.95 6.89
C ARG A 147 1.19 -5.31 5.57
N VAL A 148 2.19 -4.95 4.78
CA VAL A 148 2.07 -4.36 3.45
C VAL A 148 2.15 -5.43 2.37
N ALA A 149 3.09 -6.37 2.55
CA ALA A 149 3.38 -7.37 1.54
C ALA A 149 3.94 -8.65 2.15
N GLU A 150 3.70 -9.77 1.48
CA GLU A 150 4.44 -11.01 1.63
C GLU A 150 5.30 -11.20 0.38
N LEU A 151 6.55 -11.62 0.57
CA LEU A 151 7.54 -11.92 -0.46
C LEU A 151 7.88 -13.40 -0.35
N PHE A 152 7.66 -14.16 -1.42
CA PHE A 152 7.98 -15.58 -1.48
C PHE A 152 8.18 -15.98 -2.94
N GLU A 153 8.99 -17.00 -3.16
CA GLU A 153 9.11 -17.63 -4.47
C GLU A 153 7.84 -18.45 -4.76
N SER A 154 7.53 -18.61 -6.05
CA SER A 154 6.41 -19.47 -6.48
C SER A 154 6.51 -20.83 -5.80
N ASP A 155 5.43 -21.25 -5.15
CA ASP A 155 5.35 -22.53 -4.43
C ASP A 155 6.28 -22.68 -3.21
N HIS A 156 6.75 -21.58 -2.62
CA HIS A 156 7.62 -21.59 -1.43
C HIS A 156 7.13 -20.66 -0.31
N ARG A 157 5.81 -20.48 -0.20
CA ARG A 157 5.22 -19.69 0.89
C ARG A 157 5.33 -20.45 2.22
N ARG A 158 6.46 -20.26 2.91
CA ARG A 158 6.90 -20.94 4.13
C ARG A 158 7.34 -19.98 5.23
N VAL A 159 7.20 -20.37 6.48
CA VAL A 159 7.95 -19.77 7.60
C VAL A 159 8.69 -20.91 8.28
N TRP A 160 10.02 -20.79 8.39
CA TRP A 160 10.82 -21.78 9.10
C TRP A 160 10.61 -21.66 10.60
N VAL A 161 10.38 -22.78 11.28
CA VAL A 161 10.28 -22.87 12.74
C VAL A 161 11.17 -24.00 13.26
N PRO A 162 12.04 -23.78 14.26
CA PRO A 162 12.80 -24.85 14.89
C PRO A 162 11.87 -25.89 15.53
N LEU A 163 12.27 -27.16 15.53
CA LEU A 163 11.47 -28.25 16.10
C LEU A 163 11.15 -28.01 17.59
N SER A 164 12.08 -27.40 18.32
CA SER A 164 11.90 -27.05 19.75
C SER A 164 10.78 -26.05 20.03
N GLU A 165 10.36 -25.28 19.03
CA GLU A 165 9.23 -24.34 19.15
C GLU A 165 7.88 -24.99 18.77
N ILE A 166 7.89 -26.18 18.16
CA ILE A 166 6.68 -26.92 17.82
C ILE A 166 6.25 -27.75 19.04
N PRO A 167 5.00 -27.64 19.54
CA PRO A 167 4.58 -28.40 20.70
C PRO A 167 4.67 -29.91 20.47
N GLU A 168 5.09 -30.67 21.48
CA GLU A 168 5.39 -32.10 21.34
C GLU A 168 4.19 -32.92 20.84
N PHE A 169 2.99 -32.65 21.35
CA PHE A 169 1.76 -33.30 20.89
C PHE A 169 1.47 -33.05 19.39
N VAL A 170 1.93 -31.92 18.83
CA VAL A 170 1.82 -31.65 17.39
C VAL A 170 2.81 -32.50 16.62
N GLN A 171 4.06 -32.59 17.08
CA GLN A 171 5.07 -33.47 16.48
C GLN A 171 4.58 -34.92 16.46
N GLN A 172 4.07 -35.39 17.59
CA GLN A 172 3.50 -36.72 17.75
C GLN A 172 2.27 -36.96 16.87
N ALA A 173 1.43 -35.93 16.61
CA ALA A 173 0.30 -36.06 15.69
C ALA A 173 0.72 -36.42 14.27
N PHE A 174 1.80 -35.82 13.75
CA PHE A 174 2.34 -36.15 12.42
C PHE A 174 2.98 -37.54 12.40
N ILE A 175 3.75 -37.88 13.45
CA ILE A 175 4.36 -39.22 13.60
C ILE A 175 3.26 -40.30 13.63
N ALA A 176 2.23 -40.15 14.47
CA ALA A 176 1.14 -41.12 14.59
C ALA A 176 0.33 -41.29 13.29
N ALA A 177 0.20 -40.22 12.51
CA ALA A 177 -0.57 -40.18 11.26
C ALA A 177 0.17 -40.75 10.05
N GLU A 178 1.49 -40.51 9.97
CA GLU A 178 2.32 -40.79 8.79
C GLU A 178 3.32 -41.93 9.02
N ASP A 179 3.96 -42.01 10.19
CA ASP A 179 5.10 -42.89 10.44
C ASP A 179 5.26 -43.26 11.93
N LYS A 180 4.44 -44.19 12.41
CA LYS A 180 4.40 -44.57 13.85
C LYS A 180 5.74 -45.07 14.38
N ARG A 181 6.58 -45.68 13.53
CA ARG A 181 7.88 -46.25 13.92
C ARG A 181 9.05 -45.32 13.56
N PHE A 182 8.79 -44.04 13.31
CA PHE A 182 9.78 -43.08 12.83
C PHE A 182 11.13 -43.11 13.58
N TYR A 183 11.09 -43.18 14.91
CA TYR A 183 12.30 -43.21 15.76
C TYR A 183 12.99 -44.58 15.81
N GLN A 184 12.36 -45.64 15.31
CA GLN A 184 12.84 -47.03 15.43
C GLN A 184 13.57 -47.52 14.18
N HIS A 185 13.17 -47.04 13.00
CA HIS A 185 13.74 -47.48 11.72
C HIS A 185 14.83 -46.54 11.20
N LYS A 186 15.66 -46.98 10.23
CA LYS A 186 16.72 -46.16 9.60
C LYS A 186 16.36 -45.77 8.16
N GLY A 187 15.43 -44.84 8.00
CA GLY A 187 14.98 -44.33 6.70
C GLY A 187 13.77 -45.03 6.11
N LEU A 188 13.69 -46.37 6.19
CA LEU A 188 12.55 -47.15 5.69
C LEU A 188 11.91 -47.95 6.81
N ASP A 189 10.57 -47.96 6.86
CA ASP A 189 9.78 -48.78 7.79
C ASP A 189 9.45 -50.11 7.09
N GLU A 190 10.26 -51.15 7.33
CA GLU A 190 10.10 -52.46 6.71
C GLU A 190 8.74 -53.10 7.05
N ARG A 191 8.30 -53.05 8.32
CA ARG A 191 6.96 -53.54 8.71
C ARG A 191 5.83 -52.68 8.13
N GLY A 192 6.03 -51.38 8.00
CA GLY A 192 5.08 -50.43 7.38
C GLY A 192 4.87 -50.71 5.90
N LEU A 193 5.96 -50.89 5.14
CA LEU A 193 5.93 -51.27 3.72
C LEU A 193 5.19 -52.59 3.51
N ILE A 194 5.49 -53.58 4.33
CA ILE A 194 4.84 -54.90 4.31
C ILE A 194 3.35 -54.80 4.60
N ARG A 195 2.96 -54.12 5.68
CA ARG A 195 1.55 -53.93 6.06
C ARG A 195 0.76 -53.26 4.94
N ALA A 196 1.36 -52.23 4.32
CA ALA A 196 0.75 -51.56 3.18
C ALA A 196 0.60 -52.49 1.97
N PHE A 197 1.61 -53.32 1.68
CA PHE A 197 1.55 -54.31 0.59
C PHE A 197 0.42 -55.32 0.78
N ILE A 198 0.32 -55.95 1.97
CA ILE A 198 -0.74 -56.94 2.27
C ILE A 198 -2.13 -56.28 2.24
N SER A 199 -2.29 -55.13 2.90
CA SER A 199 -3.57 -54.42 2.95
C SER A 199 -4.06 -54.03 1.56
N ASN A 200 -3.15 -53.70 0.63
CA ASN A 200 -3.50 -53.34 -0.74
C ASN A 200 -3.87 -54.56 -1.61
N LEU A 201 -3.47 -55.77 -1.21
CA LEU A 201 -3.88 -57.03 -1.85
C LEU A 201 -5.26 -57.49 -1.34
N THR A 202 -5.55 -57.32 -0.05
CA THR A 202 -6.78 -57.81 0.56
C THR A 202 -7.97 -56.83 0.47
N GLU A 203 -7.73 -55.53 0.34
CA GLU A 203 -8.79 -54.51 0.19
C GLU A 203 -8.57 -53.64 -1.09
N PRO A 204 -9.21 -53.98 -2.22
CA PRO A 204 -8.97 -53.32 -3.53
C PRO A 204 -9.34 -51.81 -3.59
N GLY A 205 -9.99 -51.26 -2.56
CA GLY A 205 -10.62 -49.93 -2.62
C GLY A 205 -9.90 -48.80 -1.86
N ARG A 206 -8.98 -49.07 -0.93
CA ARG A 206 -8.39 -48.04 -0.05
C ARG A 206 -6.89 -48.26 0.21
N PRO A 207 -6.01 -47.82 -0.71
CA PRO A 207 -4.58 -48.04 -0.54
C PRO A 207 -4.02 -47.38 0.74
N GLN A 208 -3.36 -48.19 1.57
CA GLN A 208 -2.55 -47.69 2.68
C GLN A 208 -1.18 -47.23 2.16
N GLY A 209 -0.68 -46.12 2.71
CA GLY A 209 0.62 -45.57 2.34
C GLY A 209 1.71 -46.20 3.21
N GLY A 210 2.71 -46.83 2.59
CA GLY A 210 3.86 -47.41 3.28
C GLY A 210 5.13 -46.56 3.20
N SER A 211 5.03 -45.25 2.97
CA SER A 211 6.21 -44.37 2.87
C SER A 211 6.48 -43.64 4.18
N THR A 212 7.73 -43.63 4.63
CA THR A 212 8.17 -42.99 5.89
C THR A 212 8.29 -41.47 5.77
N ILE A 213 8.45 -40.79 6.90
CA ILE A 213 8.76 -39.35 6.93
C ILE A 213 10.08 -39.08 6.18
N THR A 214 11.14 -39.87 6.42
CA THR A 214 12.43 -39.72 5.74
C THR A 214 12.31 -39.89 4.22
N GLN A 215 11.49 -40.85 3.76
CA GLN A 215 11.18 -41.03 2.34
C GLN A 215 10.45 -39.83 1.73
N GLN A 216 9.51 -39.23 2.47
CA GLN A 216 8.83 -38.02 2.03
C GLN A 216 9.79 -36.82 1.90
N VAL A 217 10.75 -36.67 2.82
CA VAL A 217 11.80 -35.65 2.72
C VAL A 217 12.68 -35.88 1.48
N ALA A 218 13.15 -37.11 1.26
CA ALA A 218 13.95 -37.46 0.08
C ALA A 218 13.20 -37.15 -1.23
N LYS A 219 11.92 -37.55 -1.30
CA LYS A 219 11.04 -37.29 -2.44
C LYS A 219 10.89 -35.79 -2.72
N ASN A 220 10.46 -35.03 -1.71
CA ASN A 220 10.06 -33.65 -1.89
C ASN A 220 11.24 -32.68 -2.12
N LEU A 221 12.44 -33.01 -1.64
CA LEU A 221 13.58 -32.07 -1.65
C LEU A 221 14.72 -32.46 -2.59
N LEU A 222 14.88 -33.75 -2.93
CA LEU A 222 16.07 -34.23 -3.64
C LEU A 222 15.76 -35.01 -4.91
N VAL A 223 14.72 -35.85 -4.91
CA VAL A 223 14.47 -36.81 -6.00
C VAL A 223 13.39 -36.35 -6.98
N GLY A 224 12.35 -35.64 -6.52
CA GLY A 224 11.21 -35.20 -7.34
C GLY A 224 9.95 -36.07 -7.19
N ASP A 225 8.87 -35.69 -7.90
CA ASP A 225 7.51 -36.22 -7.69
C ASP A 225 7.02 -37.20 -8.77
N ASP A 226 7.86 -37.62 -9.72
CA ASP A 226 7.49 -38.53 -10.80
C ASP A 226 7.04 -39.92 -10.32
N VAL A 227 5.86 -40.39 -10.73
CA VAL A 227 5.36 -41.71 -10.33
C VAL A 227 6.03 -42.80 -11.18
N SER A 228 7.25 -43.21 -10.81
CA SER A 228 8.04 -44.21 -11.51
C SER A 228 8.82 -45.15 -10.56
N TYR A 229 9.21 -46.32 -11.06
CA TYR A 229 10.06 -47.27 -10.33
C TYR A 229 11.45 -46.66 -10.09
N GLU A 230 11.97 -45.98 -11.11
CA GLU A 230 13.23 -45.24 -11.12
C GLU A 230 13.28 -44.26 -9.94
N ARG A 231 12.24 -43.41 -9.80
CA ARG A 231 12.12 -42.47 -8.70
C ARG A 231 12.06 -43.20 -7.35
N LYS A 232 11.29 -44.29 -7.23
CA LYS A 232 11.15 -45.02 -5.96
C LYS A 232 12.47 -45.65 -5.51
N ILE A 233 13.29 -46.19 -6.43
CA ILE A 233 14.64 -46.69 -6.12
C ILE A 233 15.51 -45.56 -5.57
N ARG A 234 15.57 -44.41 -6.28
CA ARG A 234 16.32 -43.22 -5.86
C ARG A 234 15.87 -42.73 -4.47
N GLU A 235 14.55 -42.67 -4.25
CA GLU A 235 13.94 -42.28 -2.97
C GLU A 235 14.39 -43.18 -1.81
N MET A 236 14.38 -44.51 -1.99
CA MET A 236 14.79 -45.45 -0.95
C MET A 236 16.27 -45.31 -0.58
N ILE A 237 17.14 -45.23 -1.59
CA ILE A 237 18.59 -45.09 -1.37
C ILE A 237 18.89 -43.75 -0.69
N VAL A 238 18.30 -42.66 -1.18
CA VAL A 238 18.51 -41.32 -0.60
C VAL A 238 17.94 -41.23 0.81
N ALA A 239 16.76 -41.80 1.07
CA ALA A 239 16.18 -41.80 2.41
C ALA A 239 17.06 -42.53 3.45
N SER A 240 17.65 -43.66 3.06
CA SER A 240 18.62 -44.37 3.91
C SER A 240 19.84 -43.50 4.24
N ARG A 241 20.41 -42.86 3.22
CA ARG A 241 21.56 -41.94 3.38
C ARG A 241 21.23 -40.71 4.23
N ILE A 242 20.01 -40.16 4.12
CA ILE A 242 19.56 -39.05 4.97
C ILE A 242 19.56 -39.48 6.45
N ASP A 243 19.05 -40.67 6.75
CA ASP A 243 18.96 -41.19 8.14
C ASP A 243 20.34 -41.52 8.75
N GLN A 244 21.37 -41.70 7.91
CA GLN A 244 22.76 -41.82 8.37
C GLN A 244 23.43 -40.47 8.63
N ALA A 245 23.08 -39.45 7.85
CA ALA A 245 23.73 -38.13 7.91
C ALA A 245 23.07 -37.16 8.90
N LEU A 246 21.77 -37.31 9.15
CA LEU A 246 20.94 -36.43 9.99
C LEU A 246 20.32 -37.22 11.15
N THR A 247 20.16 -36.56 12.28
CA THR A 247 19.40 -37.09 13.42
C THR A 247 17.89 -37.09 13.12
N LYS A 248 17.13 -37.95 13.82
CA LYS A 248 15.66 -37.99 13.68
C LYS A 248 14.98 -36.66 13.95
N ALA A 249 15.51 -35.88 14.90
CA ALA A 249 15.02 -34.53 15.17
C ALA A 249 15.24 -33.59 13.97
N GLU A 250 16.44 -33.61 13.36
CA GLU A 250 16.72 -32.80 12.17
C GLU A 250 15.84 -33.21 10.98
N ILE A 251 15.62 -34.52 10.77
CA ILE A 251 14.73 -35.02 9.71
C ILE A 251 13.29 -34.55 9.93
N LEU A 252 12.79 -34.65 11.17
CA LEU A 252 11.44 -34.20 11.50
C LEU A 252 11.29 -32.68 11.37
N GLU A 253 12.31 -31.90 11.75
CA GLU A 253 12.33 -30.45 11.54
C GLU A 253 12.23 -30.10 10.05
N VAL A 254 13.08 -30.72 9.22
CA VAL A 254 13.07 -30.52 7.76
C VAL A 254 11.73 -30.95 7.17
N TYR A 255 11.16 -32.06 7.61
CA TYR A 255 9.85 -32.53 7.17
C TYR A 255 8.72 -31.54 7.49
N LEU A 256 8.58 -31.16 8.76
CA LEU A 256 7.53 -30.25 9.23
C LEU A 256 7.66 -28.86 8.62
N ASN A 257 8.85 -28.45 8.20
CA ASN A 257 9.06 -27.20 7.47
C ASN A 257 8.91 -27.35 5.95
N SER A 258 9.08 -28.53 5.37
CA SER A 258 9.02 -28.75 3.93
C SER A 258 7.68 -29.23 3.40
N ILE A 259 6.82 -29.83 4.23
CA ILE A 259 5.56 -30.42 3.76
C ILE A 259 4.55 -29.37 3.28
N PHE A 260 3.85 -29.66 2.18
CA PHE A 260 2.70 -28.86 1.74
C PHE A 260 1.45 -29.24 2.54
N LEU A 261 0.73 -28.26 3.09
CA LEU A 261 -0.46 -28.49 3.93
C LEU A 261 -1.71 -27.77 3.42
N GLY A 262 -1.74 -27.40 2.14
CA GLY A 262 -2.87 -26.70 1.54
C GLY A 262 -2.84 -25.18 1.78
N ARG A 263 -3.81 -24.45 1.22
CA ARG A 263 -3.88 -22.96 1.25
C ARG A 263 -2.60 -22.26 0.74
N GLY A 264 -1.81 -22.92 -0.11
CA GLY A 264 -0.51 -22.40 -0.53
C GLY A 264 0.50 -22.33 0.61
N SER A 265 0.35 -23.15 1.65
CA SER A 265 1.20 -23.14 2.85
C SER A 265 2.17 -24.30 2.81
N TRP A 266 3.45 -23.97 2.82
CA TRP A 266 4.55 -24.92 2.95
C TRP A 266 5.11 -24.82 4.36
N GLY A 267 5.19 -25.94 5.05
CA GLY A 267 5.58 -26.02 6.44
C GLY A 267 4.44 -25.73 7.43
N ILE A 268 4.62 -26.23 8.65
CA ILE A 268 3.61 -26.25 9.69
C ILE A 268 3.25 -24.86 10.21
N ASP A 269 4.21 -23.94 10.32
CA ASP A 269 3.94 -22.59 10.84
C ASP A 269 3.11 -21.77 9.85
N MET A 270 3.42 -21.84 8.55
CA MET A 270 2.60 -21.17 7.54
C MET A 270 1.19 -21.78 7.47
N ALA A 271 1.06 -23.09 7.66
CA ALA A 271 -0.23 -23.77 7.72
C ALA A 271 -1.03 -23.31 8.95
N ALA A 272 -0.42 -23.27 10.14
CA ALA A 272 -1.03 -22.76 11.36
C ALA A 272 -1.57 -21.33 11.19
N ARG A 273 -0.76 -20.43 10.61
CA ARG A 273 -1.17 -19.05 10.31
C ARG A 273 -2.32 -18.99 9.31
N SER A 274 -2.30 -19.88 8.32
CA SER A 274 -3.28 -19.89 7.25
C SER A 274 -4.61 -20.49 7.67
N TYR A 275 -4.64 -21.51 8.54
CA TYR A 275 -5.86 -22.18 9.01
C TYR A 275 -6.42 -21.61 10.32
N PHE A 276 -5.57 -21.10 11.21
CA PHE A 276 -5.96 -20.71 12.58
C PHE A 276 -5.54 -19.28 12.98
N LYS A 277 -4.76 -18.56 12.14
CA LYS A 277 -4.19 -17.22 12.44
C LYS A 277 -3.29 -17.19 13.68
N LYS A 278 -2.58 -18.28 13.95
CA LYS A 278 -1.64 -18.44 15.07
C LYS A 278 -0.30 -19.01 14.58
N PRO A 279 0.83 -18.77 15.28
CA PRO A 279 2.09 -19.47 15.00
C PRO A 279 1.98 -20.97 15.37
N ALA A 280 2.88 -21.79 14.85
CA ALA A 280 2.92 -23.24 15.15
C ALA A 280 3.08 -23.52 16.66
N SER A 281 3.83 -22.68 17.36
CA SER A 281 4.06 -22.76 18.80
C SER A 281 2.79 -22.58 19.66
N ALA A 282 1.71 -22.02 19.09
CA ALA A 282 0.45 -21.78 19.78
C ALA A 282 -0.68 -22.73 19.33
N LEU A 283 -0.35 -23.78 18.57
CA LEU A 283 -1.32 -24.81 18.19
C LEU A 283 -1.75 -25.63 19.40
N ASN A 284 -3.04 -25.95 19.49
CA ASN A 284 -3.51 -27.00 20.40
C ASN A 284 -3.54 -28.38 19.72
N LEU A 285 -3.81 -29.43 20.49
CA LEU A 285 -3.84 -30.82 20.02
C LEU A 285 -4.77 -31.02 18.81
N ASN A 286 -5.98 -30.47 18.87
CA ASN A 286 -6.97 -30.59 17.79
C ASN A 286 -6.51 -29.87 16.51
N GLU A 287 -5.94 -28.67 16.65
CA GLU A 287 -5.37 -27.92 15.54
C GLU A 287 -4.18 -28.66 14.90
N GLY A 288 -3.28 -29.22 15.71
CA GLY A 288 -2.16 -30.05 15.26
C GLY A 288 -2.61 -31.32 14.53
N ALA A 289 -3.56 -32.07 15.10
CA ALA A 289 -4.12 -33.27 14.50
C ALA A 289 -4.86 -32.98 13.17
N MET A 290 -5.52 -31.83 13.05
CA MET A 290 -6.13 -31.41 11.78
C MET A 290 -5.08 -31.11 10.71
N LEU A 291 -3.94 -30.50 11.06
CA LEU A 291 -2.85 -30.30 10.11
C LEU A 291 -2.21 -31.63 9.69
N ALA A 292 -1.94 -32.52 10.66
CA ALA A 292 -1.43 -33.87 10.39
C ALA A 292 -2.37 -34.70 9.50
N ALA A 293 -3.69 -34.55 9.67
CA ALA A 293 -4.68 -35.20 8.82
C ALA A 293 -4.55 -34.82 7.34
N MET A 294 -4.05 -33.62 7.03
CA MET A 294 -3.86 -33.16 5.67
C MET A 294 -2.56 -33.67 5.03
N ALA A 295 -1.57 -34.14 5.80
CA ALA A 295 -0.24 -34.53 5.30
C ALA A 295 -0.31 -35.57 4.17
N LYS A 296 -1.09 -36.65 4.34
CA LYS A 296 -1.33 -37.68 3.32
C LYS A 296 -1.81 -37.14 1.96
N GLY A 297 -2.55 -36.03 1.94
CA GLY A 297 -3.15 -35.51 0.72
C GLY A 297 -3.88 -34.18 0.92
N PRO A 298 -3.17 -33.05 0.94
CA PRO A 298 -3.75 -31.76 1.36
C PRO A 298 -4.90 -31.28 0.48
N ALA A 299 -4.86 -31.60 -0.82
CA ALA A 299 -5.95 -31.28 -1.74
C ALA A 299 -7.18 -32.18 -1.55
N TYR A 300 -6.96 -33.45 -1.21
CA TYR A 300 -8.01 -34.46 -1.06
C TYR A 300 -8.71 -34.38 0.30
N PHE A 301 -7.95 -34.07 1.35
CA PHE A 301 -8.41 -33.85 2.73
C PHE A 301 -8.57 -32.36 3.07
N SER A 302 -8.70 -31.50 2.06
CA SER A 302 -8.89 -30.06 2.27
C SER A 302 -10.20 -29.78 3.01
N PRO A 303 -10.18 -29.15 4.20
CA PRO A 303 -11.41 -28.84 4.93
C PRO A 303 -12.24 -27.75 4.24
N ASP A 304 -11.62 -26.96 3.34
CA ASP A 304 -12.32 -25.96 2.51
C ASP A 304 -13.15 -26.60 1.38
N ARG A 305 -12.69 -27.71 0.82
CA ARG A 305 -13.33 -28.37 -0.36
C ARG A 305 -14.11 -29.63 0.02
N PHE A 306 -13.56 -30.43 0.93
CA PHE A 306 -14.06 -31.75 1.31
C PHE A 306 -14.11 -31.88 2.84
N PRO A 307 -15.00 -31.13 3.52
CA PRO A 307 -15.04 -31.07 4.98
C PRO A 307 -15.31 -32.42 5.64
N ASP A 308 -16.08 -33.30 4.99
CA ASP A 308 -16.40 -34.62 5.55
C ASP A 308 -15.17 -35.56 5.52
N ARG A 309 -14.42 -35.57 4.41
CA ARG A 309 -13.15 -36.32 4.32
C ARG A 309 -12.12 -35.82 5.32
N ALA A 310 -12.02 -34.50 5.48
CA ALA A 310 -11.14 -33.89 6.47
C ALA A 310 -11.53 -34.33 7.90
N ARG A 311 -12.84 -34.37 8.21
CA ARG A 311 -13.34 -34.82 9.51
C ARG A 311 -13.02 -36.30 9.79
N GLU A 312 -13.24 -37.18 8.82
CA GLU A 312 -12.91 -38.61 8.94
C GLU A 312 -11.42 -38.82 9.16
N ARG A 313 -10.57 -38.13 8.37
CA ARG A 313 -9.12 -38.25 8.49
C ARG A 313 -8.61 -37.65 9.80
N TYR A 314 -9.19 -36.55 10.27
CA TYR A 314 -8.92 -35.98 11.59
C TYR A 314 -9.25 -36.98 12.72
N ALA A 315 -10.43 -37.60 12.69
CA ALA A 315 -10.83 -38.59 13.69
C ALA A 315 -9.89 -39.80 13.69
N TYR A 316 -9.41 -40.22 12.51
CA TYR A 316 -8.38 -41.23 12.38
C TYR A 316 -7.08 -40.82 13.10
N VAL A 317 -6.60 -39.58 12.91
CA VAL A 317 -5.36 -39.10 13.57
C VAL A 317 -5.53 -39.08 15.10
N ILE A 318 -6.65 -38.57 15.61
CA ILE A 318 -6.92 -38.57 17.06
C ILE A 318 -6.91 -39.99 17.63
N LYS A 319 -7.57 -40.95 16.96
CA LYS A 319 -7.56 -42.36 17.38
C LYS A 319 -6.14 -42.93 17.42
N ARG A 320 -5.30 -42.60 16.44
CA ARG A 320 -3.90 -43.04 16.40
C ARG A 320 -3.08 -42.44 17.54
N MET A 321 -3.30 -41.16 17.86
CA MET A 321 -2.66 -40.51 19.00
C MET A 321 -3.06 -41.14 20.34
N GLN A 322 -4.32 -41.59 20.50
CA GLN A 322 -4.78 -42.34 21.68
C GLN A 322 -4.10 -43.71 21.78
N GLU A 323 -4.03 -44.46 20.68
CA GLU A 323 -3.31 -45.74 20.62
C GLU A 323 -1.82 -45.59 21.00
N ASP A 324 -1.24 -44.43 20.69
CA ASP A 324 0.16 -44.08 20.99
C ASP A 324 0.32 -43.39 22.36
N LYS A 325 -0.76 -43.26 23.15
CA LYS A 325 -0.80 -42.65 24.50
C LYS A 325 -0.27 -41.22 24.56
N VAL A 326 -0.55 -40.42 23.53
CA VAL A 326 -0.22 -38.99 23.51
C VAL A 326 -1.03 -38.26 24.57
N GLU A 327 -0.36 -37.47 25.42
CA GLU A 327 -1.00 -36.73 26.50
C GLU A 327 -2.13 -35.81 25.98
N GLY A 328 -3.30 -35.88 26.61
CA GLY A 328 -4.50 -35.11 26.24
C GLY A 328 -5.33 -35.69 25.08
N ALA A 329 -4.83 -36.70 24.36
CA ALA A 329 -5.60 -37.35 23.29
C ALA A 329 -6.82 -38.12 23.82
N ASP A 330 -6.72 -38.70 25.02
CA ASP A 330 -7.79 -39.49 25.66
C ASP A 330 -9.03 -38.66 26.02
N LEU A 331 -8.87 -37.33 26.15
CA LEU A 331 -9.96 -36.41 26.44
C LEU A 331 -10.89 -36.17 25.22
N HIS A 332 -10.55 -36.71 24.05
CA HIS A 332 -11.23 -36.43 22.80
C HIS A 332 -11.94 -37.67 22.26
N VAL A 333 -13.25 -37.60 22.00
CA VAL A 333 -13.99 -38.72 21.41
C VAL A 333 -14.00 -38.59 19.88
N PRO A 334 -13.49 -39.59 19.12
CA PRO A 334 -13.56 -39.59 17.67
C PRO A 334 -15.02 -39.45 17.17
N GLY A 335 -15.30 -38.44 16.34
CA GLY A 335 -16.58 -38.29 15.64
C GLY A 335 -17.66 -37.43 16.31
N THR A 336 -17.48 -36.98 17.56
CA THR A 336 -18.52 -36.21 18.30
C THR A 336 -18.30 -34.69 18.31
N THR A 337 -17.06 -34.23 18.13
CA THR A 337 -16.74 -32.79 18.01
C THR A 337 -16.43 -32.44 16.56
N PHE A 338 -17.13 -31.43 16.02
CA PHE A 338 -16.67 -30.78 14.79
C PHE A 338 -15.26 -30.25 15.08
N GLY A 339 -14.27 -30.60 14.26
CA GLY A 339 -12.85 -30.29 14.47
C GLY A 339 -12.56 -28.80 14.70
N PRO A 340 -11.29 -28.42 14.91
CA PRO A 340 -10.92 -27.07 15.31
C PRO A 340 -11.51 -26.01 14.35
N ARG A 341 -11.92 -24.87 14.90
CA ARG A 341 -12.49 -23.78 14.11
C ARG A 341 -11.44 -23.23 13.14
N ILE A 342 -11.62 -23.49 11.85
CA ILE A 342 -10.79 -22.91 10.79
C ILE A 342 -11.24 -21.49 10.44
N VAL A 343 -10.29 -20.63 10.11
CA VAL A 343 -10.55 -19.29 9.58
C VAL A 343 -10.86 -19.36 8.07
N PRO A 344 -11.65 -18.43 7.49
CA PRO A 344 -11.80 -18.33 6.05
C PRO A 344 -10.45 -18.16 5.34
N TYR A 345 -10.27 -18.83 4.19
CA TYR A 345 -9.04 -18.67 3.41
C TYR A 345 -8.97 -17.28 2.77
N GLU A 346 -8.06 -16.44 3.27
CA GLU A 346 -7.70 -15.18 2.66
C GLU A 346 -6.48 -15.40 1.76
N ARG A 347 -6.68 -15.25 0.44
CA ARG A 347 -5.57 -15.30 -0.50
C ARG A 347 -4.66 -14.09 -0.25
N PRO A 348 -3.35 -14.27 -0.02
CA PRO A 348 -2.42 -13.16 0.07
C PRO A 348 -2.38 -12.46 -1.30
N ARG A 349 -3.04 -11.32 -1.40
CA ARG A 349 -3.06 -10.48 -2.59
C ARG A 349 -2.54 -9.11 -2.22
N ARG A 350 -1.47 -8.70 -2.89
CA ARG A 350 -1.06 -7.30 -2.89
C ARG A 350 -1.93 -6.56 -3.89
N GLU A 351 -2.48 -5.44 -3.48
CA GLU A 351 -3.35 -4.60 -4.33
C GLU A 351 -2.75 -3.19 -4.54
N SER A 352 -1.60 -2.90 -3.93
CA SER A 352 -0.93 -1.60 -4.00
C SER A 352 0.56 -1.73 -3.69
N GLY A 353 1.37 -0.76 -4.12
CA GLY A 353 2.77 -0.64 -3.72
C GLY A 353 3.73 -1.59 -4.46
N PHE A 354 3.37 -2.08 -5.65
CA PHE A 354 4.22 -3.01 -6.41
C PHE A 354 5.57 -2.40 -6.78
N HIS A 355 5.58 -1.20 -7.36
CA HIS A 355 6.81 -0.47 -7.69
C HIS A 355 7.66 -0.14 -6.46
N PHE A 356 7.01 0.18 -5.33
CA PHE A 356 7.69 0.42 -4.06
C PHE A 356 8.42 -0.84 -3.57
N VAL A 357 7.74 -1.99 -3.59
CA VAL A 357 8.33 -3.25 -3.14
C VAL A 357 9.43 -3.73 -4.09
N ASP A 358 9.28 -3.56 -5.41
CA ASP A 358 10.37 -3.83 -6.35
C ASP A 358 11.60 -2.95 -6.06
N HIS A 359 11.39 -1.66 -5.77
CA HIS A 359 12.46 -0.76 -5.35
C HIS A 359 13.10 -1.19 -4.03
N LEU A 360 12.29 -1.59 -3.04
CA LEU A 360 12.76 -2.12 -1.76
C LEU A 360 13.62 -3.38 -1.95
N MET A 361 13.21 -4.30 -2.83
CA MET A 361 14.01 -5.51 -3.12
C MET A 361 15.35 -5.16 -3.78
N ARG A 362 15.37 -4.17 -4.67
CA ARG A 362 16.63 -3.67 -5.26
C ARG A 362 17.51 -3.02 -4.22
N GLU A 363 16.95 -2.22 -3.32
CA GLU A 363 17.68 -1.58 -2.22
C GLU A 363 18.31 -2.63 -1.28
N ALA A 364 17.56 -3.68 -0.93
CA ALA A 364 18.08 -4.79 -0.13
C ALA A 364 19.29 -5.47 -0.80
N ARG A 365 19.26 -5.62 -2.13
CA ARG A 365 20.39 -6.17 -2.90
C ARG A 365 21.58 -5.24 -2.94
N THR A 366 21.38 -3.98 -3.30
CA THR A 366 22.48 -3.05 -3.59
C THR A 366 23.10 -2.41 -2.35
N LEU A 367 22.31 -2.14 -1.31
CA LEU A 367 22.80 -1.45 -0.11
C LEU A 367 23.06 -2.38 1.07
N VAL A 368 22.26 -3.43 1.24
CA VAL A 368 22.41 -4.37 2.37
C VAL A 368 23.29 -5.56 1.99
N GLY A 369 23.48 -5.83 0.69
CA GLY A 369 24.25 -6.97 0.20
C GLY A 369 23.48 -8.30 0.27
N MET A 370 22.15 -8.27 0.43
CA MET A 370 21.32 -9.47 0.47
C MET A 370 20.97 -9.93 -0.94
N GLN A 371 21.34 -11.17 -1.32
CA GLN A 371 21.02 -11.72 -2.65
C GLN A 371 19.50 -11.74 -2.93
N SER A 372 18.72 -12.21 -1.95
CA SER A 372 17.26 -12.14 -1.97
C SER A 372 16.68 -12.08 -0.56
N LEU A 373 15.53 -11.43 -0.45
CA LEU A 373 14.68 -11.46 0.75
C LEU A 373 13.83 -12.75 0.82
N THR A 374 14.04 -13.73 -0.08
CA THR A 374 13.32 -15.01 -0.10
C THR A 374 14.21 -16.22 0.24
N VAL A 375 15.53 -16.03 0.36
CA VAL A 375 16.46 -17.12 0.73
C VAL A 375 16.10 -17.69 2.11
N GLU A 376 15.64 -16.83 3.01
CA GLU A 376 15.10 -17.19 4.32
C GLU A 376 13.89 -16.27 4.62
N SER A 377 13.27 -16.46 5.80
CA SER A 377 12.22 -15.59 6.30
C SER A 377 12.79 -14.37 7.01
N TYR A 378 12.40 -13.18 6.55
CA TYR A 378 12.76 -11.90 7.13
C TYR A 378 11.51 -11.06 7.46
N THR A 379 11.63 -10.22 8.48
CA THR A 379 10.70 -9.13 8.75
C THR A 379 11.34 -7.82 8.32
N VAL A 380 10.80 -7.20 7.28
CA VAL A 380 11.31 -5.94 6.72
C VAL A 380 10.40 -4.80 7.15
N ARG A 381 10.92 -3.88 7.97
CA ARG A 381 10.24 -2.62 8.27
C ARG A 381 10.57 -1.60 7.19
N SER A 382 9.54 -1.16 6.48
CA SER A 382 9.66 -0.24 5.35
C SER A 382 9.12 1.15 5.66
N THR A 383 9.46 2.10 4.81
CA THR A 383 9.08 3.51 4.95
C THR A 383 7.69 3.84 4.41
N ILE A 384 7.04 2.89 3.73
CA ILE A 384 5.79 3.11 3.02
C ILE A 384 4.69 3.59 3.97
N ASN A 385 3.87 4.52 3.47
CA ASN A 385 2.59 4.87 4.05
C ASN A 385 1.50 4.31 3.15
N VAL A 386 0.84 3.23 3.57
CA VAL A 386 -0.13 2.49 2.73
C VAL A 386 -1.29 3.36 2.27
N LYS A 387 -1.80 4.25 3.14
CA LYS A 387 -2.89 5.17 2.78
C LYS A 387 -2.44 6.15 1.70
N LEU A 388 -1.25 6.71 1.84
CA LEU A 388 -0.67 7.62 0.87
C LEU A 388 -0.32 6.92 -0.45
N GLN A 389 0.23 5.70 -0.40
CA GLN A 389 0.51 4.89 -1.57
C GLN A 389 -0.74 4.69 -2.44
N ARG A 390 -1.84 4.25 -1.83
CA ARG A 390 -3.12 4.05 -2.55
C ARG A 390 -3.64 5.36 -3.14
N ALA A 391 -3.56 6.46 -2.39
CA ALA A 391 -3.98 7.77 -2.88
C ALA A 391 -3.13 8.25 -4.08
N VAL A 392 -1.83 8.01 -4.04
CA VAL A 392 -0.90 8.33 -5.14
C VAL A 392 -1.18 7.50 -6.38
N GLU A 393 -1.33 6.18 -6.24
CA GLU A 393 -1.66 5.28 -7.35
C GLU A 393 -3.01 5.65 -7.97
N ALA A 394 -4.05 5.81 -7.16
CA ALA A 394 -5.39 6.19 -7.64
C ALA A 394 -5.39 7.54 -8.35
N SER A 395 -4.65 8.53 -7.83
CA SER A 395 -4.56 9.86 -8.44
C SER A 395 -3.80 9.83 -9.76
N LEU A 396 -2.71 9.06 -9.84
CA LEU A 396 -1.95 8.86 -11.07
C LEU A 396 -2.82 8.17 -12.13
N GLN A 397 -3.48 7.07 -11.76
CA GLN A 397 -4.34 6.29 -12.65
C GLN A 397 -5.49 7.14 -13.22
N GLU A 398 -6.22 7.85 -12.36
CA GLU A 398 -7.30 8.75 -12.79
C GLU A 398 -6.76 9.92 -13.63
N GLY A 399 -5.60 10.48 -13.27
CA GLY A 399 -4.95 11.57 -13.99
C GLY A 399 -4.59 11.19 -15.42
N LEU A 400 -4.01 10.00 -15.61
CA LEU A 400 -3.62 9.49 -16.92
C LEU A 400 -4.85 9.17 -17.79
N ALA A 401 -5.87 8.52 -17.23
CA ALA A 401 -7.11 8.23 -17.96
C ALA A 401 -7.85 9.51 -18.39
N ARG A 402 -7.94 10.50 -17.49
CA ARG A 402 -8.52 11.81 -17.82
C ARG A 402 -7.73 12.55 -18.89
N TYR A 403 -6.40 12.44 -18.87
CA TYR A 403 -5.56 13.08 -19.88
C TYR A 403 -5.80 12.50 -21.28
N GLU A 404 -5.88 11.18 -21.43
CA GLU A 404 -6.20 10.54 -22.72
C GLU A 404 -7.59 10.91 -23.21
N LEU A 405 -8.57 10.96 -22.31
CA LEU A 405 -9.93 11.41 -22.63
C LEU A 405 -9.93 12.85 -23.15
N TRP A 406 -9.29 13.77 -22.41
CA TRP A 406 -9.20 15.18 -22.82
C TRP A 406 -8.45 15.38 -24.14
N LYS A 407 -7.47 14.53 -24.46
CA LYS A 407 -6.74 14.56 -25.72
C LYS A 407 -7.41 13.79 -26.86
N HIS A 408 -8.59 13.22 -26.65
CA HIS A 408 -9.31 12.41 -27.64
C HIS A 408 -8.47 11.22 -28.15
N ARG A 409 -7.71 10.59 -27.24
CA ARG A 409 -6.78 9.48 -27.52
C ARG A 409 -7.21 8.16 -26.89
N VAL A 410 -8.43 8.11 -26.35
CA VAL A 410 -8.98 6.89 -25.74
C VAL A 410 -9.13 5.82 -26.81
N LYS A 411 -8.58 4.65 -26.54
CA LYS A 411 -8.72 3.45 -27.37
C LYS A 411 -9.16 2.30 -26.49
N TYR A 412 -10.36 1.78 -26.74
CA TYR A 412 -10.84 0.59 -26.05
C TYR A 412 -10.29 -0.65 -26.74
N GLU A 413 -9.50 -1.45 -26.03
CA GLU A 413 -8.87 -2.66 -26.57
C GLU A 413 -9.64 -3.93 -26.22
N GLY A 414 -10.80 -3.79 -25.57
CA GLY A 414 -11.61 -4.91 -25.07
C GLY A 414 -11.70 -4.94 -23.54
N PRO A 415 -12.46 -5.91 -23.01
CA PRO A 415 -12.67 -6.06 -21.57
C PRO A 415 -11.42 -6.62 -20.88
N GLU A 416 -11.36 -6.49 -19.56
CA GLU A 416 -10.27 -7.08 -18.77
C GLU A 416 -10.38 -8.61 -18.71
N MET A 417 -11.60 -9.15 -18.80
CA MET A 417 -11.91 -10.56 -18.99
C MET A 417 -13.40 -10.74 -19.32
N ASN A 418 -13.82 -11.94 -19.72
CA ASN A 418 -15.24 -12.31 -19.82
C ASN A 418 -15.57 -13.43 -18.80
N LEU A 419 -16.66 -13.26 -18.04
CA LEU A 419 -17.05 -14.18 -16.96
C LEU A 419 -18.08 -15.24 -17.35
N GLY A 420 -18.47 -15.36 -18.62
CA GLY A 420 -19.56 -16.26 -19.05
C GLY A 420 -19.45 -17.69 -18.50
N GLU A 421 -18.29 -18.34 -18.65
CA GLU A 421 -18.05 -19.69 -18.13
C GLU A 421 -18.06 -19.77 -16.59
N ALA A 422 -17.57 -18.73 -15.92
CA ALA A 422 -17.54 -18.68 -14.46
C ALA A 422 -18.96 -18.51 -13.87
N VAL A 423 -19.79 -17.70 -14.54
CA VAL A 423 -21.22 -17.55 -14.21
C VAL A 423 -21.95 -18.88 -14.37
N MET A 424 -21.72 -19.59 -15.48
CA MET A 424 -22.34 -20.89 -15.74
C MET A 424 -21.93 -21.94 -14.70
N ARG A 425 -20.65 -22.01 -14.33
CA ARG A 425 -20.18 -22.91 -13.25
C ARG A 425 -20.82 -22.59 -11.91
N ALA A 426 -20.87 -21.31 -11.53
CA ALA A 426 -21.50 -20.88 -10.29
C ALA A 426 -22.99 -21.27 -10.24
N ARG A 427 -23.69 -21.20 -11.38
CA ARG A 427 -25.08 -21.68 -11.51
C ARG A 427 -25.20 -23.18 -11.26
N THR A 428 -24.36 -23.99 -11.90
CA THR A 428 -24.37 -25.46 -11.72
C THR A 428 -24.07 -25.87 -10.27
N GLU A 429 -23.09 -25.23 -9.63
CA GLU A 429 -22.72 -25.47 -8.22
C GLU A 429 -23.82 -25.02 -7.24
N GLN A 430 -24.52 -23.93 -7.54
CA GLN A 430 -25.65 -23.48 -6.73
C GLN A 430 -26.84 -24.41 -6.85
N ASN A 431 -27.18 -24.88 -8.05
CA ASN A 431 -28.28 -25.82 -8.24
C ASN A 431 -28.07 -27.13 -7.45
N THR A 432 -26.83 -27.62 -7.37
CA THR A 432 -26.47 -28.81 -6.56
C THR A 432 -26.48 -28.56 -5.05
N ARG A 433 -26.21 -27.33 -4.59
CA ARG A 433 -26.21 -26.96 -3.15
C ARG A 433 -27.57 -26.49 -2.63
N ALA A 434 -28.38 -25.84 -3.47
CA ALA A 434 -29.72 -25.34 -3.13
C ALA A 434 -30.68 -26.46 -2.75
N GLN A 435 -30.52 -27.65 -3.35
CA GLN A 435 -31.21 -28.88 -2.95
C GLN A 435 -30.92 -29.32 -1.49
N ARG A 436 -29.89 -28.78 -0.81
CA ARG A 436 -29.46 -29.26 0.51
C ARG A 436 -29.72 -28.31 1.69
N ARG A 437 -29.78 -26.97 1.53
CA ARG A 437 -29.65 -26.06 2.70
C ARG A 437 -30.36 -24.68 2.69
N GLY A 438 -31.39 -24.43 1.86
CA GLY A 438 -32.32 -23.29 2.06
C GLY A 438 -31.71 -21.91 2.44
N ARG A 439 -30.59 -21.51 1.81
CA ARG A 439 -29.82 -20.31 2.18
C ARG A 439 -29.89 -19.25 1.07
N VAL A 440 -29.92 -17.97 1.45
CA VAL A 440 -29.93 -16.81 0.53
C VAL A 440 -28.82 -16.94 -0.51
N VAL A 441 -29.22 -17.01 -1.77
CA VAL A 441 -28.34 -17.29 -2.90
C VAL A 441 -27.78 -15.97 -3.44
N MET A 442 -26.48 -15.74 -3.28
CA MET A 442 -25.79 -14.62 -3.94
C MET A 442 -25.87 -14.81 -5.46
N PRO A 443 -26.16 -13.76 -6.27
CA PRO A 443 -26.23 -13.91 -7.74
C PRO A 443 -24.96 -14.51 -8.33
N GLU A 444 -25.09 -15.35 -9.36
CA GLU A 444 -23.99 -16.13 -9.94
C GLU A 444 -22.90 -15.23 -10.53
N TRP A 445 -23.30 -14.12 -11.17
CA TRP A 445 -22.38 -13.10 -11.68
C TRP A 445 -21.53 -12.46 -10.57
N ARG A 446 -22.10 -12.32 -9.37
CA ARG A 446 -21.40 -11.71 -8.24
C ARG A 446 -20.40 -12.70 -7.66
N ILE A 447 -20.74 -13.98 -7.60
CA ILE A 447 -19.80 -15.06 -7.24
C ILE A 447 -18.65 -15.11 -8.23
N ALA A 448 -18.95 -15.08 -9.53
CA ALA A 448 -17.95 -15.08 -10.59
C ALA A 448 -17.03 -13.85 -10.48
N LEU A 449 -17.58 -12.65 -10.25
CA LEU A 449 -16.80 -11.41 -10.13
C LEU A 449 -15.94 -11.36 -8.85
N ILE A 450 -16.43 -11.87 -7.73
CA ILE A 450 -15.65 -11.97 -6.47
C ILE A 450 -14.52 -12.99 -6.63
N GLY A 451 -14.78 -14.10 -7.32
CA GLY A 451 -13.78 -15.15 -7.60
C GLY A 451 -12.77 -14.80 -8.71
N ALA A 452 -13.04 -13.75 -9.49
CA ALA A 452 -12.27 -13.38 -10.67
C ALA A 452 -10.82 -12.95 -10.36
N ARG A 453 -9.88 -13.43 -11.18
CA ARG A 453 -8.48 -12.99 -11.19
C ARG A 453 -8.27 -11.94 -12.28
N LEU A 454 -8.59 -10.69 -11.96
CA LEU A 454 -8.40 -9.58 -12.90
C LEU A 454 -6.91 -9.37 -13.20
N PRO A 455 -6.55 -9.11 -14.48
CA PRO A 455 -5.15 -8.92 -14.89
C PRO A 455 -4.53 -7.65 -14.29
N LEU A 456 -5.27 -6.54 -14.27
CA LEU A 456 -4.84 -5.26 -13.72
C LEU A 456 -5.16 -5.15 -12.23
N TYR A 457 -4.49 -5.95 -11.41
CA TYR A 457 -4.85 -6.15 -10.00
C TYR A 457 -4.52 -4.99 -9.05
N ASP A 458 -3.78 -3.98 -9.49
CA ASP A 458 -3.33 -2.81 -8.73
C ASP A 458 -4.02 -1.51 -9.17
N VAL A 459 -5.06 -1.62 -10.00
CA VAL A 459 -5.88 -0.49 -10.43
C VAL A 459 -6.99 -0.24 -9.42
N HIS A 460 -7.07 1.00 -8.92
CA HIS A 460 -7.99 1.41 -7.86
C HIS A 460 -9.41 1.80 -8.35
N TRP A 461 -9.74 1.44 -9.59
CA TRP A 461 -11.10 1.58 -10.12
C TRP A 461 -11.99 0.41 -9.72
N SER A 462 -13.30 0.62 -9.74
CA SER A 462 -14.25 -0.45 -9.38
C SER A 462 -14.43 -1.39 -10.56
N PRO A 463 -14.16 -2.70 -10.43
CA PRO A 463 -14.51 -3.65 -11.47
C PRO A 463 -16.02 -3.90 -11.48
N ALA A 464 -16.60 -3.95 -12.66
CA ALA A 464 -18.01 -4.23 -12.87
C ALA A 464 -18.20 -5.23 -14.02
N VAL A 465 -19.21 -6.08 -13.91
CA VAL A 465 -19.58 -7.05 -14.95
C VAL A 465 -20.76 -6.54 -15.76
N VAL A 466 -20.72 -6.70 -17.08
CA VAL A 466 -21.83 -6.35 -17.98
C VAL A 466 -22.94 -7.40 -17.83
N LEU A 467 -24.11 -6.96 -17.37
CA LEU A 467 -25.26 -7.82 -17.07
C LEU A 467 -26.36 -7.75 -18.13
N GLU A 468 -26.53 -6.58 -18.75
CA GLU A 468 -27.57 -6.37 -19.76
C GLU A 468 -27.04 -5.48 -20.89
N ARG A 469 -27.50 -5.78 -22.10
CA ARG A 469 -27.28 -4.97 -23.30
C ARG A 469 -28.59 -4.88 -24.06
N ARG A 470 -29.12 -3.67 -24.22
CA ARG A 470 -30.36 -3.41 -24.98
C ARG A 470 -30.04 -2.47 -26.15
N PRO A 471 -30.57 -2.69 -27.35
CA PRO A 471 -30.49 -1.71 -28.42
C PRO A 471 -31.06 -0.37 -27.95
N GLY A 472 -30.34 0.71 -28.20
CA GLY A 472 -30.77 2.09 -27.97
C GLY A 472 -30.69 2.90 -29.25
N ASP A 473 -30.88 4.20 -29.12
CA ASP A 473 -30.94 5.11 -30.27
C ASP A 473 -29.59 5.22 -31.00
N GLY A 474 -29.65 5.41 -32.32
CA GLY A 474 -28.47 5.63 -33.15
C GLY A 474 -27.51 4.43 -33.26
N GLY A 475 -28.01 3.20 -33.06
CA GLY A 475 -27.21 1.97 -33.16
C GLY A 475 -26.30 1.69 -31.97
N ARG A 476 -26.45 2.44 -30.86
CA ARG A 476 -25.70 2.23 -29.61
C ARG A 476 -26.45 1.29 -28.67
N PHE A 477 -25.74 0.61 -27.78
CA PHE A 477 -26.33 -0.22 -26.74
C PHE A 477 -26.47 0.54 -25.42
N GLN A 478 -27.65 0.45 -24.80
CA GLN A 478 -27.84 0.76 -23.38
C GLN A 478 -27.35 -0.43 -22.55
N ILE A 479 -26.38 -0.18 -21.67
CA ILE A 479 -25.69 -1.23 -20.91
C ILE A 479 -25.94 -1.04 -19.41
N ARG A 480 -26.20 -2.13 -18.70
CA ARG A 480 -26.20 -2.16 -17.23
C ARG A 480 -25.08 -3.05 -16.72
N VAL A 481 -24.44 -2.61 -15.64
CA VAL A 481 -23.32 -3.30 -15.02
C VAL A 481 -23.58 -3.59 -13.54
N GLY A 482 -23.10 -4.74 -13.07
CA GLY A 482 -23.14 -5.16 -11.67
C GLY A 482 -21.78 -4.99 -10.99
N LEU A 483 -21.75 -4.38 -9.81
CA LEU A 483 -20.53 -4.19 -9.02
C LEU A 483 -20.37 -5.30 -7.96
N LYS A 484 -19.16 -5.44 -7.42
CA LYS A 484 -18.84 -6.42 -6.36
C LYS A 484 -19.72 -6.29 -5.10
N ASP A 485 -20.19 -5.09 -4.79
CA ASP A 485 -21.09 -4.81 -3.67
C ASP A 485 -22.55 -5.23 -3.92
N GLY A 486 -22.89 -5.62 -5.16
CA GLY A 486 -24.23 -6.06 -5.56
C GLY A 486 -25.06 -4.98 -6.25
N ARG A 487 -24.61 -3.72 -6.30
CA ARG A 487 -25.34 -2.65 -7.00
C ARG A 487 -25.34 -2.89 -8.52
N ILE A 488 -26.47 -2.62 -9.16
CA ILE A 488 -26.64 -2.67 -10.61
C ILE A 488 -27.01 -1.27 -11.10
N MET A 489 -26.23 -0.73 -12.03
CA MET A 489 -26.38 0.65 -12.50
C MET A 489 -26.19 0.76 -14.01
N PRO A 490 -26.77 1.78 -14.67
CA PRO A 490 -26.50 2.05 -16.08
C PRO A 490 -25.04 2.47 -16.27
N LEU A 491 -24.46 2.05 -17.41
CA LEU A 491 -23.10 2.38 -17.82
C LEU A 491 -23.12 3.60 -18.75
N SER A 492 -22.36 4.63 -18.39
CA SER A 492 -21.98 5.73 -19.26
C SER A 492 -20.67 5.38 -19.97
N ILE A 493 -20.68 5.49 -21.30
CA ILE A 493 -19.55 5.17 -22.16
C ILE A 493 -18.97 6.49 -22.67
N PRO A 494 -17.65 6.76 -22.47
CA PRO A 494 -17.02 7.97 -22.96
C PRO A 494 -16.99 8.01 -24.49
N GLU A 495 -16.88 9.22 -25.03
CA GLU A 495 -16.68 9.43 -26.47
C GLU A 495 -15.39 8.75 -26.96
N GLY A 496 -15.44 8.15 -28.16
CA GLY A 496 -14.35 7.35 -28.73
C GLY A 496 -14.40 5.85 -28.40
N VAL A 497 -15.37 5.39 -27.60
CA VAL A 497 -15.61 3.97 -27.35
C VAL A 497 -16.93 3.53 -27.97
N ASP A 498 -16.89 2.46 -28.75
CA ASP A 498 -18.09 1.87 -29.35
C ASP A 498 -18.75 0.87 -28.39
N SER A 499 -20.01 1.13 -28.03
CA SER A 499 -20.82 0.23 -27.19
C SER A 499 -20.99 -1.19 -27.78
N ARG A 500 -20.79 -1.37 -29.09
CA ARG A 500 -20.84 -2.68 -29.77
C ARG A 500 -19.70 -3.60 -29.34
N ASP A 501 -18.56 -3.03 -28.93
CA ASP A 501 -17.36 -3.77 -28.51
C ASP A 501 -17.46 -4.31 -27.08
N ILE A 502 -18.43 -3.83 -26.30
CA ILE A 502 -18.69 -4.27 -24.93
C ILE A 502 -19.73 -5.38 -24.96
N LYS A 503 -19.39 -6.59 -24.53
CA LYS A 503 -20.23 -7.81 -24.61
C LYS A 503 -20.79 -8.23 -23.25
N LEU A 504 -21.74 -9.15 -23.27
CA LEU A 504 -22.35 -9.70 -22.04
C LEU A 504 -21.30 -10.47 -21.23
N ASN A 505 -21.33 -10.33 -19.90
CA ASN A 505 -20.36 -10.89 -18.95
C ASN A 505 -18.94 -10.31 -19.02
N ASP A 506 -18.70 -9.29 -19.84
CA ASP A 506 -17.43 -8.57 -19.83
C ASP A 506 -17.18 -7.93 -18.47
N VAL A 507 -15.96 -8.01 -17.98
CA VAL A 507 -15.49 -7.27 -16.83
C VAL A 507 -14.74 -6.03 -17.30
N ILE A 508 -15.24 -4.88 -16.88
CA ILE A 508 -14.70 -3.57 -17.20
C ILE A 508 -14.44 -2.80 -15.91
N TYR A 509 -13.55 -1.81 -15.98
CA TYR A 509 -13.38 -0.86 -14.89
C TYR A 509 -14.32 0.32 -15.02
N VAL A 510 -14.87 0.74 -13.89
CA VAL A 510 -15.79 1.87 -13.81
C VAL A 510 -15.45 2.78 -12.64
N LYS A 511 -15.88 4.03 -12.77
CA LYS A 511 -15.98 4.97 -11.66
C LYS A 511 -17.46 5.25 -11.38
N VAL A 512 -17.88 5.02 -10.15
CA VAL A 512 -19.25 5.34 -9.73
C VAL A 512 -19.37 6.85 -9.61
N GLN A 513 -20.31 7.44 -10.35
CA GLN A 513 -20.68 8.85 -10.22
C GLN A 513 -22.01 8.96 -9.47
N GLU A 514 -21.96 9.63 -8.32
CA GLU A 514 -23.16 10.05 -7.59
C GLU A 514 -23.52 11.44 -8.09
N ASN A 515 -24.60 11.54 -8.88
CA ASN A 515 -25.08 12.83 -9.36
C ASN A 515 -25.81 13.55 -8.22
N LYS A 516 -25.15 14.50 -7.56
CA LYS A 516 -25.70 15.22 -6.39
C LYS A 516 -26.68 16.35 -6.75
N ASP A 517 -26.87 16.67 -8.03
CA ASP A 517 -27.60 17.87 -8.47
C ASP A 517 -29.01 17.62 -9.06
N ALA A 518 -29.54 16.40 -8.98
CA ALA A 518 -30.87 16.10 -9.54
C ALA A 518 -32.00 16.26 -8.50
N LYS A 519 -32.88 17.25 -8.70
CA LYS A 519 -34.20 17.39 -8.02
C LYS A 519 -35.16 16.21 -8.26
N LYS A 520 -34.79 15.23 -9.08
CA LYS A 520 -35.45 13.92 -9.26
C LYS A 520 -34.45 12.83 -8.83
N ARG A 521 -34.92 11.79 -8.11
CA ARG A 521 -34.13 10.63 -7.63
C ARG A 521 -32.83 10.43 -8.44
N ALA A 522 -31.70 10.83 -7.87
CA ALA A 522 -30.40 10.75 -8.53
C ALA A 522 -30.14 9.31 -9.00
N GLU A 523 -30.14 9.10 -10.31
CA GLU A 523 -29.75 7.81 -10.88
C GLU A 523 -28.21 7.73 -10.79
N VAL A 524 -27.71 6.96 -9.82
CA VAL A 524 -26.28 6.66 -9.69
C VAL A 524 -25.83 5.91 -10.94
N ARG A 525 -24.78 6.39 -11.61
CA ARG A 525 -24.28 5.80 -12.86
C ARG A 525 -22.84 5.28 -12.70
N ALA A 526 -22.50 4.25 -13.45
CA ALA A 526 -21.12 3.81 -13.64
C ALA A 526 -20.57 4.50 -14.89
N GLU A 527 -19.43 5.16 -14.79
CA GLU A 527 -18.71 5.68 -15.96
C GLU A 527 -17.59 4.71 -16.33
N LEU A 528 -17.53 4.26 -17.59
CA LEU A 528 -16.46 3.38 -18.07
C LEU A 528 -15.09 4.07 -17.93
N ARG A 529 -14.13 3.36 -17.35
CA ARG A 529 -12.72 3.75 -17.32
C ARG A 529 -11.95 2.86 -18.28
N VAL A 530 -11.32 3.51 -19.25
CA VAL A 530 -10.44 2.85 -20.23
C VAL A 530 -9.01 3.02 -19.76
N ARG A 531 -8.25 1.92 -19.74
CA ARG A 531 -6.83 1.97 -19.39
C ARG A 531 -6.07 2.89 -20.37
N PRO A 532 -5.25 3.83 -19.88
CA PRO A 532 -4.52 4.77 -20.73
C PRO A 532 -3.28 4.11 -21.36
N ASN A 533 -2.90 4.57 -22.56
CA ASN A 533 -1.64 4.20 -23.20
C ASN A 533 -0.49 5.03 -22.64
N VAL A 534 -0.73 6.32 -22.40
CA VAL A 534 0.21 7.23 -21.75
C VAL A 534 0.60 6.71 -20.36
N GLN A 535 1.87 6.86 -20.03
CA GLN A 535 2.42 6.49 -18.73
C GLN A 535 2.75 7.75 -17.92
N GLY A 536 2.85 7.57 -16.61
CA GLY A 536 3.31 8.60 -15.69
C GLY A 536 4.03 7.99 -14.49
N ALA A 537 4.49 8.84 -13.60
CA ALA A 537 5.17 8.43 -12.38
C ALA A 537 4.83 9.40 -11.25
N ALA A 538 4.80 8.90 -10.03
CA ALA A 538 4.60 9.70 -8.84
C ALA A 538 5.47 9.17 -7.69
N LEU A 539 6.12 10.07 -6.99
CA LEU A 539 6.99 9.78 -5.86
C LEU A 539 6.68 10.77 -4.74
N VAL A 540 6.55 10.28 -3.51
CA VAL A 540 6.41 11.12 -2.33
C VAL A 540 7.53 10.81 -1.35
N LEU A 541 8.30 11.83 -1.03
CA LEU A 541 9.48 11.78 -0.17
C LEU A 541 9.21 12.59 1.12
N GLU A 542 9.60 12.05 2.27
CA GLU A 542 9.67 12.81 3.52
C GLU A 542 10.89 13.74 3.45
N ASN A 543 10.69 15.05 3.37
CA ASN A 543 11.77 16.02 3.11
C ASN A 543 12.95 15.84 4.07
N LYS A 544 12.70 15.77 5.38
CA LYS A 544 13.76 15.75 6.42
C LYS A 544 14.63 14.49 6.43
N THR A 545 14.08 13.35 6.01
CA THR A 545 14.73 12.04 6.22
C THR A 545 15.09 11.33 4.92
N GLY A 546 14.38 11.63 3.82
CA GLY A 546 14.47 10.86 2.59
C GLY A 546 13.65 9.56 2.62
N ARG A 547 12.76 9.35 3.60
CA ARG A 547 11.84 8.22 3.56
C ARG A 547 10.95 8.29 2.32
N ILE A 548 10.93 7.22 1.53
CA ILE A 548 9.99 7.08 0.43
C ILE A 548 8.65 6.67 1.02
N LEU A 549 7.69 7.60 1.06
CA LEU A 549 6.38 7.34 1.66
C LEU A 549 5.40 6.70 0.66
N ALA A 550 5.55 7.02 -0.62
CA ALA A 550 4.78 6.43 -1.70
C ALA A 550 5.56 6.47 -3.03
N MET A 551 5.40 5.44 -3.86
CA MET A 551 6.09 5.30 -5.14
C MET A 551 5.24 4.55 -6.17
N ALA A 552 4.94 5.19 -7.30
CA ALA A 552 4.26 4.60 -8.45
C ALA A 552 5.04 4.90 -9.73
N GLY A 553 5.54 3.86 -10.41
CA GLY A 553 6.38 3.98 -11.60
C GLY A 553 5.65 3.90 -12.94
N GLY A 554 4.32 3.81 -12.93
CA GLY A 554 3.48 3.62 -14.11
C GLY A 554 2.00 3.60 -13.75
N PHE A 555 1.13 3.42 -14.76
CA PHE A 555 -0.32 3.27 -14.54
C PHE A 555 -0.66 2.01 -13.73
N SER A 556 -0.05 0.88 -14.10
CA SER A 556 -0.26 -0.44 -13.49
C SER A 556 1.01 -1.27 -13.67
N TYR A 557 1.46 -1.92 -12.61
CA TYR A 557 2.65 -2.79 -12.61
C TYR A 557 2.50 -4.02 -13.53
N PRO A 558 1.34 -4.74 -13.55
CA PRO A 558 1.03 -5.74 -14.58
C PRO A 558 1.28 -5.31 -16.01
N MET A 559 1.01 -4.05 -16.36
CA MET A 559 1.21 -3.53 -17.72
C MET A 559 2.66 -3.17 -17.99
N SER A 560 3.35 -2.60 -16.99
CA SER A 560 4.73 -2.15 -17.13
C SER A 560 5.43 -2.20 -15.78
N GLN A 561 6.40 -3.11 -15.65
CA GLN A 561 7.22 -3.25 -14.44
C GLN A 561 8.34 -2.19 -14.36
N LEU A 562 8.54 -1.38 -15.41
CA LEU A 562 9.52 -0.31 -15.43
C LEU A 562 9.16 0.75 -14.37
N ASN A 563 9.96 0.85 -13.32
CA ASN A 563 9.79 1.85 -12.29
C ASN A 563 10.35 3.21 -12.73
N ARG A 564 9.51 4.02 -13.39
CA ARG A 564 9.90 5.34 -13.92
C ARG A 564 10.33 6.34 -12.85
N THR A 565 10.03 6.12 -11.57
CA THR A 565 10.50 7.02 -10.50
C THR A 565 12.01 6.89 -10.28
N ALA A 566 12.56 5.69 -10.41
CA ALA A 566 13.94 5.37 -10.02
C ALA A 566 14.81 4.85 -11.16
N GLN A 567 14.23 4.42 -12.28
CA GLN A 567 14.97 3.78 -13.39
C GLN A 567 14.94 4.58 -14.69
N ALA A 568 13.87 5.34 -14.95
CA ALA A 568 13.74 6.05 -16.22
C ALA A 568 14.49 7.39 -16.18
N LEU A 569 15.27 7.65 -17.23
CA LEU A 569 15.88 8.95 -17.49
C LEU A 569 14.96 9.78 -18.39
N ARG A 570 14.63 10.99 -17.97
CA ARG A 570 13.82 11.94 -18.76
C ARG A 570 14.33 13.37 -18.59
N GLN A 571 14.21 14.15 -19.66
CA GLN A 571 14.49 15.58 -19.63
C GLN A 571 13.56 16.29 -18.63
N PRO A 572 14.09 16.99 -17.62
CA PRO A 572 13.28 17.68 -16.61
C PRO A 572 12.64 18.97 -17.14
N GLY A 573 13.11 19.48 -18.28
CA GLY A 573 12.70 20.78 -18.80
C GLY A 573 12.92 21.89 -17.76
N SER A 574 11.98 22.83 -17.67
CA SER A 574 12.08 23.96 -16.73
C SER A 574 12.15 23.59 -15.24
N SER A 575 11.90 22.34 -14.86
CA SER A 575 12.08 21.92 -13.46
C SER A 575 13.54 21.89 -13.01
N ILE A 576 14.52 22.03 -13.92
CA ILE A 576 15.93 22.21 -13.54
C ILE A 576 16.28 23.65 -13.15
N LYS A 577 15.50 24.65 -13.60
CA LYS A 577 15.82 26.08 -13.40
C LYS A 577 16.13 26.47 -11.95
N PRO A 578 15.49 25.91 -10.91
CA PRO A 578 15.85 26.24 -9.53
C PRO A 578 17.33 26.03 -9.22
N LEU A 579 18.01 25.07 -9.85
CA LEU A 579 19.46 24.88 -9.73
C LEU A 579 20.26 26.08 -10.27
N ILE A 580 19.84 26.66 -11.40
CA ILE A 580 20.51 27.80 -12.03
C ILE A 580 20.29 29.07 -11.20
N TYR A 581 19.08 29.25 -10.68
CA TYR A 581 18.80 30.35 -9.77
C TYR A 581 19.55 30.18 -8.44
N LEU A 582 19.72 28.95 -7.95
CA LEU A 582 20.56 28.67 -6.79
C LEU A 582 22.01 29.09 -7.04
N ALA A 583 22.58 28.75 -8.19
CA ALA A 583 23.93 29.16 -8.56
C ALA A 583 24.09 30.69 -8.57
N ALA A 584 23.10 31.42 -9.12
CA ALA A 584 23.09 32.88 -9.10
C ALA A 584 22.98 33.46 -7.68
N LEU A 585 22.08 32.91 -6.84
CA LEU A 585 21.90 33.32 -5.45
C LEU A 585 23.19 33.09 -4.63
N ASN A 586 23.88 31.97 -4.84
CA ASN A 586 25.17 31.67 -4.20
C ASN A 586 26.28 32.68 -4.58
N ARG A 587 26.10 33.42 -5.67
CA ARG A 587 26.99 34.51 -6.11
C ARG A 587 26.56 35.89 -5.61
N GLY A 588 25.60 35.93 -4.69
CA GLY A 588 25.15 37.16 -4.02
C GLY A 588 24.02 37.90 -4.73
N LEU A 589 23.53 37.41 -5.88
CA LEU A 589 22.31 37.94 -6.49
C LEU A 589 21.14 37.74 -5.52
N GLN A 590 20.20 38.66 -5.55
CA GLN A 590 19.06 38.69 -4.62
C GLN A 590 17.76 38.42 -5.39
N PRO A 591 16.70 37.95 -4.72
CA PRO A 591 15.40 37.74 -5.38
C PRO A 591 14.83 38.98 -6.09
N ASN A 592 15.19 40.19 -5.64
CA ASN A 592 14.80 41.46 -6.24
C ASN A 592 15.79 42.00 -7.29
N THR A 593 16.89 41.31 -7.59
CA THR A 593 17.82 41.67 -8.66
C THR A 593 17.06 41.79 -9.98
N LEU A 594 17.24 42.93 -10.65
CA LEU A 594 16.60 43.20 -11.94
C LEU A 594 17.36 42.50 -13.05
N VAL A 595 16.60 41.80 -13.89
CA VAL A 595 17.08 41.03 -15.03
C VAL A 595 16.19 41.34 -16.22
N GLN A 596 16.80 41.45 -17.39
CA GLN A 596 16.10 41.79 -18.62
C GLN A 596 15.60 40.51 -19.32
N ASP A 597 14.35 40.52 -19.77
CA ASP A 597 13.73 39.44 -20.54
C ASP A 597 13.68 39.77 -22.03
N HIS A 598 14.83 40.09 -22.65
CA HIS A 598 15.02 40.19 -24.12
C HIS A 598 15.89 39.05 -24.67
N SER A 599 15.96 38.93 -26.00
CA SER A 599 16.79 37.93 -26.70
C SER A 599 18.23 37.92 -26.20
N VAL A 600 18.79 36.73 -25.95
CA VAL A 600 20.18 36.48 -25.56
C VAL A 600 20.77 35.44 -26.52
N THR A 601 22.03 35.61 -26.90
CA THR A 601 22.74 34.72 -27.82
C THR A 601 24.10 34.39 -27.22
N LEU A 602 24.34 33.12 -26.92
CA LEU A 602 25.59 32.66 -26.31
C LEU A 602 26.57 32.14 -27.37
N PRO A 603 27.88 32.43 -27.22
CA PRO A 603 28.91 32.03 -28.17
C PRO A 603 29.22 30.53 -28.08
N PRO A 604 29.69 29.89 -29.16
CA PRO A 604 30.02 28.46 -29.15
C PRO A 604 30.97 28.07 -28.01
N ILE A 605 30.82 26.86 -27.47
CA ILE A 605 31.69 26.32 -26.41
C ILE A 605 32.88 25.60 -27.07
N PRO A 606 34.13 26.05 -26.86
CA PRO A 606 35.31 25.43 -27.46
C PRO A 606 35.39 23.92 -27.16
N GLY A 607 35.61 23.12 -28.21
CA GLY A 607 35.70 21.65 -28.08
C GLY A 607 34.36 20.92 -27.87
N VAL A 608 33.23 21.62 -27.77
CA VAL A 608 31.90 21.01 -27.58
C VAL A 608 30.95 21.32 -28.75
N THR A 609 30.85 22.58 -29.18
CA THR A 609 29.96 23.00 -30.26
C THR A 609 30.52 24.19 -31.03
N THR A 610 30.20 24.29 -32.31
CA THR A 610 30.53 25.44 -33.19
C THR A 610 29.36 26.40 -33.38
N HIS A 611 28.18 26.08 -32.84
CA HIS A 611 26.96 26.86 -33.03
C HIS A 611 26.67 27.82 -31.88
N TYR A 612 26.19 29.02 -32.22
CA TYR A 612 25.60 29.96 -31.28
C TYR A 612 24.27 29.42 -30.75
N TRP A 613 23.90 29.78 -29.53
CA TRP A 613 22.63 29.37 -28.93
C TRP A 613 21.78 30.57 -28.51
N SER A 614 20.57 30.65 -29.08
CA SER A 614 19.61 31.74 -28.82
C SER A 614 18.25 31.16 -28.39
N PRO A 615 18.00 31.01 -27.08
CA PRO A 615 16.72 30.50 -26.59
C PRO A 615 15.60 31.54 -26.72
N LYS A 616 14.35 31.06 -26.74
CA LYS A 616 13.14 31.89 -26.72
C LYS A 616 12.24 31.51 -25.53
N ASN A 617 11.46 32.47 -25.06
CA ASN A 617 10.38 32.17 -24.12
C ASN A 617 9.27 31.33 -24.78
N TYR A 618 8.51 30.63 -23.95
CA TYR A 618 7.42 29.75 -24.40
C TYR A 618 6.32 30.52 -25.15
N ASP A 619 5.97 31.70 -24.65
CA ASP A 619 5.04 32.67 -25.25
C ASP A 619 5.63 33.43 -26.46
N ARG A 620 6.91 33.18 -26.77
CA ARG A 620 7.70 33.88 -27.81
C ARG A 620 7.80 35.39 -27.62
N SER A 621 7.44 35.92 -26.45
CA SER A 621 7.46 37.36 -26.17
C SER A 621 8.47 37.73 -25.08
N ALA A 622 8.92 38.99 -25.14
CA ALA A 622 9.78 39.62 -24.15
C ALA A 622 8.90 40.41 -23.15
N ALA A 623 9.06 40.16 -21.85
CA ALA A 623 8.31 40.88 -20.81
C ALA A 623 9.09 42.06 -20.20
N GLY A 624 10.20 42.46 -20.81
CA GLY A 624 11.02 43.60 -20.36
C GLY A 624 11.81 43.30 -19.08
N THR A 625 12.16 44.34 -18.32
CA THR A 625 12.89 44.18 -17.06
C THR A 625 11.98 43.64 -15.96
N MET A 626 12.42 42.60 -15.26
CA MET A 626 11.70 42.01 -14.14
C MET A 626 12.66 41.60 -13.03
N THR A 627 12.14 41.27 -11.85
CA THR A 627 12.96 40.70 -10.78
C THR A 627 13.28 39.24 -11.07
N MET A 628 14.44 38.77 -10.59
CA MET A 628 14.82 37.36 -10.66
C MET A 628 13.76 36.44 -10.04
N ARG A 629 13.14 36.86 -8.93
CA ARG A 629 11.97 36.19 -8.34
C ARG A 629 10.85 35.98 -9.36
N ARG A 630 10.40 37.06 -10.01
CA ARG A 630 9.31 36.98 -11.00
C ARG A 630 9.70 36.14 -12.20
N ALA A 631 10.97 36.17 -12.60
CA ALA A 631 11.45 35.37 -13.72
C ALA A 631 11.34 33.86 -13.46
N LEU A 632 11.70 33.39 -12.26
CA LEU A 632 11.51 31.97 -11.91
C LEU A 632 10.04 31.63 -11.66
N GLU A 633 9.28 32.50 -10.99
CA GLU A 633 7.84 32.32 -10.75
C GLU A 633 7.06 32.10 -12.06
N ASN A 634 7.45 32.84 -13.11
CA ASN A 634 6.88 32.76 -14.46
C ASN A 634 7.67 31.86 -15.42
N SER A 635 8.71 31.16 -14.92
CA SER A 635 9.57 30.27 -15.71
C SER A 635 10.08 30.88 -17.03
N LYS A 636 10.63 32.10 -17.00
CA LYS A 636 11.17 32.78 -18.20
C LYS A 636 12.47 32.13 -18.68
N ASN A 637 12.53 31.71 -19.93
CA ASN A 637 13.68 31.01 -20.52
C ASN A 637 14.83 31.98 -20.81
N MET A 638 14.54 33.15 -21.40
CA MET A 638 15.56 34.11 -21.78
C MET A 638 16.28 34.68 -20.56
N VAL A 639 15.55 34.97 -19.48
CA VAL A 639 16.17 35.36 -18.21
C VAL A 639 17.07 34.25 -17.64
N THR A 640 16.63 32.99 -17.69
CA THR A 640 17.46 31.88 -17.19
C THR A 640 18.78 31.75 -17.97
N ALA A 641 18.72 31.95 -19.29
CA ALA A 641 19.91 31.95 -20.13
C ALA A 641 20.83 33.15 -19.87
N ARG A 642 20.32 34.29 -19.38
CA ARG A 642 21.17 35.40 -18.92
C ARG A 642 21.79 35.22 -17.57
N LEU A 643 21.17 34.45 -16.68
CA LEU A 643 21.84 34.12 -15.43
C LEU A 643 23.14 33.35 -15.73
N LEU A 644 23.17 32.58 -16.82
CA LEU A 644 24.38 31.97 -17.34
C LEU A 644 25.36 33.03 -17.90
N ASP A 645 24.87 34.05 -18.58
CA ASP A 645 25.64 35.13 -19.23
C ASP A 645 25.68 36.41 -18.38
N GLY A 646 26.56 36.44 -17.38
CA GLY A 646 26.80 37.60 -16.52
C GLY A 646 26.12 37.56 -15.15
N GLY A 647 25.24 36.59 -14.88
CA GLY A 647 24.61 36.43 -13.55
C GLY A 647 25.45 35.61 -12.57
N VAL A 648 25.91 34.44 -12.98
CA VAL A 648 26.75 33.53 -12.18
C VAL A 648 28.23 33.87 -12.32
N ASP A 649 28.68 34.05 -13.56
CA ASP A 649 30.01 34.48 -13.94
C ASP A 649 29.92 35.38 -15.19
N LYS A 650 30.98 36.16 -15.45
CA LYS A 650 31.06 36.99 -16.66
C LYS A 650 31.24 36.15 -17.92
N ASP A 651 31.82 34.96 -17.78
CA ASP A 651 31.99 34.00 -18.87
C ASP A 651 30.91 32.90 -18.79
N PRO A 652 30.03 32.76 -19.81
CA PRO A 652 28.98 31.75 -19.79
C PRO A 652 29.50 30.31 -19.73
N THR A 653 30.73 30.04 -20.19
CA THR A 653 31.36 28.72 -20.07
C THR A 653 31.71 28.41 -18.62
N LYS A 654 32.27 29.39 -17.88
CA LYS A 654 32.57 29.24 -16.45
C LYS A 654 31.30 29.15 -15.61
N SER A 655 30.27 29.93 -15.95
CA SER A 655 28.95 29.79 -15.32
C SER A 655 28.40 28.36 -15.48
N LEU A 656 28.54 27.78 -16.68
CA LEU A 656 28.09 26.42 -16.96
C LEU A 656 28.85 25.38 -16.13
N GLU A 657 30.17 25.54 -15.98
CA GLU A 657 30.99 24.65 -15.14
C GLU A 657 30.54 24.68 -13.67
N GLN A 658 30.33 25.87 -13.12
CA GLN A 658 29.88 26.02 -11.73
C GLN A 658 28.47 25.44 -11.51
N ILE A 659 27.57 25.63 -12.49
CA ILE A 659 26.24 25.02 -12.46
C ILE A 659 26.35 23.49 -12.52
N CYS A 660 27.26 22.96 -13.34
CA CYS A 660 27.52 21.53 -13.40
C CYS A 660 28.06 20.97 -12.08
N ASP A 661 29.03 21.64 -11.46
CA ASP A 661 29.57 21.25 -10.15
C ASP A 661 28.47 21.19 -9.09
N LEU A 662 27.61 22.22 -9.07
CA LEU A 662 26.45 22.26 -8.18
C LEU A 662 25.46 21.13 -8.48
N ALA A 663 25.27 20.75 -9.75
CA ALA A 663 24.38 19.65 -10.15
C ALA A 663 24.90 18.27 -9.69
N LEU A 664 26.22 18.07 -9.77
CA LEU A 664 26.91 16.85 -9.33
C LEU A 664 26.90 16.75 -7.80
N GLU A 665 27.18 17.86 -7.12
CA GLU A 665 27.09 17.97 -5.66
C GLU A 665 25.66 17.73 -5.15
N ALA A 666 24.68 18.32 -5.83
CA ALA A 666 23.26 18.05 -5.62
C ALA A 666 22.85 16.63 -6.00
N ARG A 667 23.77 15.81 -6.53
CA ARG A 667 23.54 14.43 -7.01
C ARG A 667 22.26 14.31 -7.85
N ILE A 668 22.05 15.29 -8.71
CA ILE A 668 20.97 15.28 -9.71
C ILE A 668 21.42 14.47 -10.92
N TYR A 669 22.71 14.55 -11.22
CA TYR A 669 23.40 13.83 -12.28
C TYR A 669 24.64 13.13 -11.72
N THR A 670 25.07 12.06 -12.40
CA THR A 670 26.38 11.44 -12.17
C THR A 670 27.47 12.10 -12.99
N GLU A 671 27.10 12.67 -14.14
CA GLU A 671 27.98 13.39 -15.06
C GLU A 671 27.19 14.57 -15.63
N CYS A 672 27.81 15.73 -15.84
CA CYS A 672 27.15 16.90 -16.39
C CYS A 672 27.51 17.10 -17.87
N MET A 673 26.51 17.29 -18.73
CA MET A 673 26.73 17.66 -20.13
C MET A 673 27.01 19.16 -20.22
N LYS A 674 28.24 19.51 -20.61
CA LYS A 674 28.68 20.90 -20.80
C LYS A 674 28.12 21.54 -22.08
N ASN A 675 26.79 21.66 -22.20
CA ASN A 675 26.14 22.46 -23.24
C ASN A 675 25.18 23.50 -22.63
N TYR A 676 24.96 24.65 -23.28
CA TYR A 676 24.07 25.66 -22.72
C TYR A 676 22.59 25.23 -22.59
N PRO A 677 22.00 24.44 -23.52
CA PRO A 677 20.64 23.93 -23.34
C PRO A 677 20.40 23.17 -22.02
N PHE A 678 21.47 22.71 -21.35
CA PHE A 678 21.42 22.16 -19.99
C PHE A 678 20.58 23.01 -19.04
N VAL A 679 20.74 24.34 -19.05
CA VAL A 679 20.05 25.25 -18.11
C VAL A 679 18.53 25.30 -18.30
N LEU A 680 18.04 24.80 -19.43
CA LEU A 680 16.62 24.67 -19.73
C LEU A 680 16.12 23.21 -19.65
N GLY A 681 16.96 22.29 -19.19
CA GLY A 681 16.60 20.90 -18.90
C GLY A 681 16.82 19.93 -20.04
N ALA A 682 17.80 20.17 -20.91
CA ALA A 682 18.11 19.28 -22.03
C ALA A 682 18.77 17.94 -21.62
N GLN A 683 19.34 17.84 -20.41
CA GLN A 683 19.93 16.60 -19.90
C GLN A 683 18.94 15.77 -19.10
N SER A 684 18.79 14.50 -19.46
CA SER A 684 17.89 13.56 -18.77
C SER A 684 18.39 13.15 -17.38
N LEU A 685 17.48 13.06 -16.41
CA LEU A 685 17.75 12.63 -15.02
C LEU A 685 16.69 11.63 -14.52
N ARG A 686 16.92 11.05 -13.35
CA ARG A 686 15.93 10.21 -12.64
C ARG A 686 15.06 11.08 -11.75
N MET A 687 13.76 10.81 -11.72
CA MET A 687 12.79 11.56 -10.89
C MET A 687 13.15 11.52 -9.40
N ILE A 688 13.67 10.39 -8.90
CA ILE A 688 14.08 10.23 -7.50
C ILE A 688 15.21 11.18 -7.09
N ASP A 689 16.14 11.49 -7.99
CA ASP A 689 17.24 12.43 -7.73
C ASP A 689 16.74 13.87 -7.75
N LEU A 690 15.90 14.21 -8.72
CA LEU A 690 15.24 15.52 -8.77
C LEU A 690 14.40 15.76 -7.50
N ALA A 691 13.61 14.78 -7.07
CA ALA A 691 12.82 14.89 -5.85
C ALA A 691 13.69 15.11 -4.61
N ALA A 692 14.85 14.45 -4.52
CA ALA A 692 15.79 14.64 -3.42
C ALA A 692 16.44 16.03 -3.44
N PHE A 693 16.69 16.61 -4.62
CA PHE A 693 17.13 18.01 -4.74
C PHE A 693 16.05 18.99 -4.27
N TYR A 694 14.79 18.80 -4.66
CA TYR A 694 13.70 19.63 -4.14
C TYR A 694 13.51 19.48 -2.62
N ALA A 695 13.75 18.29 -2.07
CA ALA A 695 13.79 18.10 -0.62
C ALA A 695 14.97 18.87 0.03
N ALA A 696 16.13 18.96 -0.64
CA ALA A 696 17.24 19.79 -0.17
C ALA A 696 16.84 21.27 -0.10
N ILE A 697 16.12 21.79 -1.11
CA ILE A 697 15.59 23.16 -1.07
C ILE A 697 14.63 23.35 0.11
N ALA A 698 13.73 22.39 0.35
CA ALA A 698 12.82 22.44 1.47
C ALA A 698 13.53 22.39 2.83
N ASN A 699 14.68 21.71 2.92
CA ASN A 699 15.52 21.60 4.11
C ASN A 699 16.72 22.55 4.12
N GLU A 700 16.67 23.66 3.39
CA GLU A 700 17.69 24.71 3.46
C GLU A 700 19.11 24.21 3.13
N GLY A 701 19.23 23.34 2.11
CA GLY A 701 20.49 22.80 1.60
C GLY A 701 20.88 21.41 2.12
N GLN A 702 20.08 20.86 3.04
CA GLN A 702 20.28 19.52 3.58
C GLN A 702 19.68 18.46 2.64
N ARG A 703 20.51 17.89 1.78
CA ARG A 703 20.10 16.85 0.83
C ARG A 703 20.00 15.49 1.51
N VAL A 704 18.81 14.90 1.46
CA VAL A 704 18.53 13.55 1.94
C VAL A 704 18.86 12.48 0.90
N ILE A 705 19.11 11.25 1.34
CA ILE A 705 19.25 10.08 0.46
C ILE A 705 17.95 9.28 0.50
N PRO A 706 17.16 9.23 -0.60
CA PRO A 706 15.92 8.47 -0.66
C PRO A 706 16.11 7.00 -0.30
N TYR A 707 15.19 6.44 0.49
CA TYR A 707 15.24 5.04 0.90
C TYR A 707 13.87 4.45 1.26
N ALA A 708 13.76 3.14 1.15
CA ALA A 708 12.56 2.34 1.39
C ALA A 708 12.66 1.42 2.63
N ILE A 709 13.87 1.10 3.11
CA ILE A 709 14.10 0.16 4.22
C ILE A 709 14.56 0.88 5.50
N ASP A 710 13.78 0.77 6.58
CA ASP A 710 14.19 1.21 7.92
C ASP A 710 14.98 0.09 8.66
N SER A 711 14.50 -1.16 8.63
CA SER A 711 15.22 -2.31 9.20
C SER A 711 14.84 -3.65 8.56
N ILE A 712 15.72 -4.63 8.69
CA ILE A 712 15.50 -6.03 8.34
C ILE A 712 15.87 -6.87 9.56
N GLU A 713 14.94 -7.73 9.98
CA GLU A 713 15.08 -8.62 11.11
C GLU A 713 14.92 -10.07 10.66
N GLN A 714 15.65 -10.98 11.29
CA GLN A 714 15.59 -12.43 11.10
C GLN A 714 15.48 -13.05 12.48
N ASN A 715 14.40 -13.81 12.72
CA ASN A 715 14.12 -14.44 14.03
C ASN A 715 14.23 -13.45 15.21
N GLY A 716 13.68 -12.23 15.03
CA GLY A 716 13.73 -11.16 16.05
C GLY A 716 15.08 -10.45 16.19
N LYS A 717 16.14 -10.90 15.50
CA LYS A 717 17.45 -10.26 15.50
C LYS A 717 17.59 -9.32 14.31
N ALA A 718 18.05 -8.08 14.54
CA ALA A 718 18.30 -7.14 13.46
C ALA A 718 19.50 -7.58 12.61
N VAL A 719 19.26 -7.83 11.32
CA VAL A 719 20.28 -8.07 10.28
C VAL A 719 20.75 -6.74 9.72
N TYR A 720 19.81 -5.82 9.53
CA TYR A 720 20.08 -4.48 9.06
C TYR A 720 19.21 -3.48 9.81
N ARG A 721 19.80 -2.35 10.17
CA ARG A 721 19.08 -1.19 10.68
C ARG A 721 19.71 0.05 10.08
N ARG A 722 18.89 0.87 9.42
CA ARG A 722 19.38 2.10 8.82
C ARG A 722 19.84 3.03 9.95
N LYS A 723 21.12 3.40 9.91
CA LYS A 723 21.63 4.47 10.78
C LYS A 723 21.10 5.81 10.25
N PRO A 724 20.67 6.74 11.12
CA PRO A 724 20.34 8.10 10.68
C PRO A 724 21.58 8.70 10.00
N LEU A 725 21.52 8.84 8.67
CA LEU A 725 22.56 9.55 7.95
C LEU A 725 22.26 11.04 8.12
N ALA A 726 23.25 11.80 8.60
CA ALA A 726 23.17 13.25 8.51
C ALA A 726 22.94 13.61 7.03
N PRO A 727 21.95 14.47 6.72
CA PRO A 727 21.78 14.94 5.35
C PRO A 727 23.10 15.50 4.82
N HIS A 728 23.39 15.27 3.55
CA HIS A 728 24.53 15.89 2.91
C HIS A 728 24.26 17.39 2.82
N ILE A 729 25.04 18.19 3.56
CA ILE A 729 25.03 19.63 3.42
C ILE A 729 25.78 19.94 2.14
N MET A 730 25.10 20.60 1.20
CA MET A 730 25.76 21.10 0.00
C MET A 730 26.74 22.22 0.41
N ALA A 731 28.03 21.94 0.33
CA ALA A 731 29.15 22.82 0.65
C ALA A 731 29.13 24.12 -0.16
N ASN A 732 28.71 24.09 -1.43
CA ASN A 732 28.65 25.29 -2.27
C ASN A 732 27.29 26.02 -2.21
N GLY A 733 26.37 25.62 -1.33
CA GLY A 733 25.06 26.23 -1.20
C GLY A 733 24.92 27.04 0.09
N ASP A 734 24.73 28.36 -0.06
CA ASP A 734 24.40 29.21 1.09
C ASP A 734 23.00 28.85 1.61
N ARG A 735 22.88 28.64 2.92
CA ARG A 735 21.59 28.40 3.58
C ARG A 735 20.59 29.53 3.29
N VAL A 736 21.08 30.77 3.20
CA VAL A 736 20.27 31.93 2.81
C VAL A 736 19.78 31.80 1.37
N ALA A 737 20.65 31.39 0.44
CA ALA A 737 20.27 31.16 -0.95
C ALA A 737 19.19 30.07 -1.09
N PHE A 738 19.30 28.96 -0.35
CA PHE A 738 18.25 27.94 -0.33
C PHE A 738 16.93 28.45 0.25
N TYR A 739 16.98 29.20 1.35
CA TYR A 739 15.79 29.85 1.92
C TYR A 739 15.14 30.79 0.89
N GLN A 740 15.94 31.64 0.26
CA GLN A 740 15.47 32.56 -0.78
C GLN A 740 14.84 31.81 -1.95
N LEU A 741 15.50 30.75 -2.46
CA LEU A 741 14.96 29.90 -3.51
C LEU A 741 13.62 29.26 -3.11
N ARG A 742 13.51 28.73 -1.89
CA ARG A 742 12.25 28.19 -1.35
C ARG A 742 11.13 29.23 -1.42
N THR A 743 11.38 30.46 -0.96
CA THR A 743 10.36 31.53 -1.02
C THR A 743 10.01 31.94 -2.46
N ILE A 744 10.91 31.80 -3.43
CA ILE A 744 10.60 32.02 -4.85
C ILE A 744 9.70 30.90 -5.38
N LEU A 745 9.96 29.65 -5.00
CA LEU A 745 9.14 28.49 -5.39
C LEU A 745 7.73 28.51 -4.78
N GLU A 746 7.56 29.00 -3.56
CA GLU A 746 6.23 29.31 -2.98
C GLU A 746 5.45 30.30 -3.88
N GLY A 747 6.17 31.23 -4.50
CA GLY A 747 5.65 32.15 -5.50
C GLY A 747 5.18 31.48 -6.79
N VAL A 748 5.82 30.39 -7.23
CA VAL A 748 5.36 29.64 -8.42
C VAL A 748 3.95 29.11 -8.21
N VAL A 749 3.65 28.65 -6.98
CA VAL A 749 2.35 28.10 -6.59
C VAL A 749 1.30 29.18 -6.35
N THR A 750 1.71 30.31 -5.76
CA THR A 750 0.78 31.36 -5.33
C THR A 750 0.58 32.46 -6.38
N ARG A 751 1.56 32.77 -7.23
CA ARG A 751 1.53 33.93 -8.15
C ARG A 751 2.01 33.60 -9.58
N GLY A 752 2.56 32.42 -9.80
CA GLY A 752 3.25 32.04 -11.04
C GLY A 752 2.55 30.94 -11.84
N THR A 753 3.35 30.17 -12.59
CA THR A 753 2.86 29.19 -13.58
C THR A 753 1.92 28.09 -13.07
N ALA A 754 1.87 27.82 -11.76
CA ALA A 754 0.92 26.83 -11.23
C ALA A 754 -0.49 27.42 -11.06
N VAL A 755 -0.61 28.74 -10.87
CA VAL A 755 -1.90 29.44 -10.81
C VAL A 755 -2.60 29.38 -12.16
N GLU A 756 -1.84 29.53 -13.26
CA GLU A 756 -2.35 29.40 -14.63
C GLU A 756 -2.93 28.01 -14.93
N LYS A 757 -2.52 26.99 -14.17
CA LYS A 757 -2.93 25.58 -14.34
C LYS A 757 -3.94 25.11 -13.29
N LEU A 758 -4.46 26.01 -12.45
CA LEU A 758 -5.53 25.70 -11.50
C LEU A 758 -6.73 25.11 -12.25
N LYS A 759 -7.02 23.84 -11.98
CA LYS A 759 -8.21 23.18 -12.50
C LYS A 759 -9.44 23.68 -11.73
N ALA A 760 -10.59 23.70 -12.39
CA ALA A 760 -11.88 23.89 -11.70
C ALA A 760 -11.99 22.89 -10.52
N ASN A 761 -12.60 23.31 -9.41
CA ASN A 761 -12.71 22.54 -8.17
C ASN A 761 -11.40 22.21 -7.44
N THR A 762 -10.28 22.87 -7.79
CA THR A 762 -9.04 22.79 -7.01
C THR A 762 -8.88 24.04 -6.16
N ILE A 763 -8.77 23.85 -4.84
CA ILE A 763 -8.49 24.92 -3.89
C ILE A 763 -7.04 24.78 -3.44
N ILE A 764 -6.22 25.78 -3.78
CA ILE A 764 -4.86 25.90 -3.28
C ILE A 764 -4.91 26.70 -1.99
N PHE A 765 -4.46 26.09 -0.90
CA PHE A 765 -4.27 26.78 0.38
C PHE A 765 -2.81 27.18 0.55
N ASN A 766 -2.59 28.38 1.04
CA ASN A 766 -1.28 28.93 1.41
C ASN A 766 -1.21 29.06 2.93
N ASP A 767 -1.15 27.93 3.63
CA ASP A 767 -1.00 27.82 5.09
C ASP A 767 -0.08 26.63 5.48
N HIS A 768 0.62 26.75 6.62
CA HIS A 768 1.45 25.67 7.14
C HIS A 768 0.59 24.55 7.72
N ARG A 769 0.69 23.34 7.15
CA ARG A 769 -0.02 22.16 7.66
C ARG A 769 0.48 21.86 9.08
N VAL A 770 -0.41 21.92 10.05
CA VAL A 770 -0.12 21.54 11.44
C VAL A 770 0.14 20.03 11.47
N ASP A 771 1.39 19.63 11.70
CA ASP A 771 1.66 18.34 12.35
C ASP A 771 1.12 18.46 13.78
N GLU A 772 0.43 17.43 14.27
CA GLU A 772 -0.22 17.35 15.61
C GLU A 772 0.71 17.62 16.81
N LYS A 773 1.96 18.05 16.61
CA LYS A 773 2.98 18.27 17.64
C LYS A 773 3.71 19.61 17.60
N THR A 774 3.41 20.54 16.69
CA THR A 774 4.07 21.87 16.67
C THR A 774 3.06 23.01 16.67
N ASP A 775 2.80 23.55 17.86
CA ASP A 775 1.81 24.61 18.16
C ASP A 775 2.25 26.04 17.72
N GLN A 776 3.46 26.23 17.18
CA GLN A 776 4.06 27.59 17.07
C GLN A 776 4.22 28.16 15.64
N GLY A 777 3.92 27.40 14.59
CA GLY A 777 4.25 27.81 13.21
C GLY A 777 3.21 28.63 12.45
N THR A 778 2.02 28.89 13.03
CA THR A 778 0.87 29.40 12.26
C THR A 778 0.31 30.74 12.75
N PHE A 779 0.76 31.21 13.91
CA PHE A 779 0.32 32.50 14.48
C PHE A 779 1.44 33.53 14.37
N ILE A 780 1.08 34.78 14.05
CA ILE A 780 1.96 35.93 14.11
C ILE A 780 1.43 36.92 15.15
N HIS A 781 2.31 37.48 15.98
CA HIS A 781 1.91 38.54 16.90
C HIS A 781 1.34 39.74 16.13
N PHE A 782 0.28 40.37 16.65
CA PHE A 782 -0.43 41.43 15.93
C PHE A 782 0.45 42.65 15.62
N ASP A 783 1.38 43.00 16.50
CA ASP A 783 2.33 44.09 16.29
C ASP A 783 3.38 43.77 15.21
N GLU A 784 3.83 42.52 15.13
CA GLU A 784 4.73 42.01 14.09
C GLU A 784 4.04 41.87 12.72
N TRP A 785 2.74 41.61 12.70
CA TRP A 785 1.98 41.37 11.47
C TRP A 785 2.09 42.52 10.46
N SER A 786 2.05 43.76 10.96
CA SER A 786 2.21 44.97 10.13
C SER A 786 3.56 45.04 9.41
N LYS A 787 4.64 44.57 10.05
CA LYS A 787 6.00 44.59 9.51
C LYS A 787 6.24 43.42 8.56
N ALA A 788 5.79 42.23 8.96
CA ALA A 788 6.03 41.00 8.21
C ALA A 788 5.16 40.88 6.95
N LYS A 789 3.92 41.37 7.00
CA LYS A 789 2.92 41.22 5.93
C LYS A 789 2.09 42.51 5.74
N PRO A 790 2.71 43.62 5.31
CA PRO A 790 2.07 44.95 5.28
C PRO A 790 0.81 45.01 4.41
N ALA A 791 0.78 44.32 3.26
CA ALA A 791 -0.41 44.24 2.42
C ALA A 791 -1.56 43.49 3.11
N GLN A 792 -1.28 42.34 3.74
CA GLN A 792 -2.30 41.61 4.50
C GLN A 792 -2.81 42.45 5.66
N TYR A 793 -1.90 43.07 6.42
CA TYR A 793 -2.26 43.95 7.53
C TYR A 793 -3.19 45.08 7.08
N LYS A 794 -2.86 45.79 5.98
CA LYS A 794 -3.67 46.88 5.44
C LYS A 794 -5.12 46.46 5.13
N PHE A 795 -5.30 45.30 4.50
CA PHE A 795 -6.63 44.89 3.99
C PHE A 795 -7.42 44.00 4.94
N LEU A 796 -6.75 43.26 5.82
CA LEU A 796 -7.36 42.29 6.73
C LEU A 796 -7.52 42.80 8.17
N ASN A 797 -6.83 43.88 8.55
CA ASN A 797 -7.05 44.54 9.84
C ASN A 797 -8.30 45.43 9.79
N ILE A 798 -9.28 45.16 10.67
CA ILE A 798 -10.51 45.96 10.75
C ILE A 798 -10.41 47.14 11.72
N PHE A 799 -9.31 47.26 12.47
CA PHE A 799 -9.05 48.33 13.42
C PHE A 799 -7.68 48.97 13.17
N PRO A 800 -7.53 49.79 12.11
CA PRO A 800 -6.33 50.58 11.89
C PRO A 800 -6.15 51.56 13.06
N GLY A 801 -5.14 51.31 13.91
CA GLY A 801 -4.87 52.09 15.13
C GLY A 801 -5.20 51.38 16.46
N PHE A 802 -5.70 50.14 16.44
CA PHE A 802 -5.87 49.35 17.66
C PHE A 802 -4.54 49.20 18.41
N LYS A 803 -4.54 49.60 19.69
CA LYS A 803 -3.46 49.32 20.64
C LYS A 803 -3.95 48.24 21.60
N GLU A 804 -3.14 47.20 21.77
CA GLU A 804 -3.44 46.12 22.71
C GLU A 804 -3.60 46.70 24.12
N GLY A 805 -4.76 46.46 24.73
CA GLY A 805 -5.11 46.99 26.04
C GLY A 805 -4.47 46.21 27.19
N MET A 806 -4.45 46.85 28.36
CA MET A 806 -4.05 46.23 29.62
C MET A 806 -5.25 45.50 30.23
N VAL A 807 -5.06 44.25 30.66
CA VAL A 807 -6.05 43.44 31.39
C VAL A 807 -5.54 43.11 32.78
N HIS A 808 -6.43 43.14 33.76
CA HIS A 808 -6.09 42.69 35.11
C HIS A 808 -6.04 41.15 35.16
N LYS A 809 -4.88 40.59 35.46
CA LYS A 809 -4.65 39.17 35.78
C LYS A 809 -4.37 39.01 37.27
N ILE A 810 -4.96 38.00 37.89
CA ILE A 810 -4.56 37.58 39.24
C ILE A 810 -3.34 36.66 39.07
N ILE A 811 -2.17 37.16 39.45
CA ILE A 811 -0.91 36.42 39.45
C ILE A 811 -0.49 36.33 40.91
N ASP A 812 -0.31 35.11 41.42
CA ASP A 812 0.07 34.84 42.81
C ASP A 812 -0.85 35.53 43.84
N GLY A 813 -2.17 35.44 43.63
CA GLY A 813 -3.18 36.03 44.52
C GLY A 813 -3.34 37.55 44.41
N SER A 814 -2.53 38.23 43.59
CA SER A 814 -2.52 39.69 43.46
C SER A 814 -3.02 40.14 42.08
N LYS A 815 -3.92 41.14 42.03
CA LYS A 815 -4.44 41.71 40.78
C LYS A 815 -3.37 42.59 40.11
N LYS A 816 -2.70 42.08 39.09
CA LYS A 816 -1.69 42.78 38.29
C LYS A 816 -2.24 43.18 36.92
N GLU A 817 -1.85 44.33 36.42
CA GLU A 817 -2.18 44.78 35.08
C GLU A 817 -1.17 44.20 34.07
N VAL A 818 -1.65 43.47 33.06
CA VAL A 818 -0.81 42.78 32.07
C VAL A 818 -1.38 43.07 30.68
N ARG A 819 -0.51 43.30 29.69
CA ARG A 819 -0.92 43.51 28.30
C ARG A 819 -1.56 42.24 27.71
N ASP A 820 -2.77 42.34 27.13
CA ASP A 820 -3.41 41.21 26.42
C ASP A 820 -2.98 41.21 24.95
N GLU A 821 -1.83 40.59 24.66
CA GLU A 821 -1.29 40.50 23.31
C GLU A 821 -2.17 39.65 22.39
N LEU A 822 -2.26 40.00 21.11
CA LEU A 822 -3.04 39.26 20.11
C LEU A 822 -2.17 38.41 19.19
N GLN A 823 -2.63 37.18 18.95
CA GLN A 823 -2.10 36.26 17.96
C GLN A 823 -3.00 36.24 16.73
N MET A 824 -2.42 36.47 15.56
CA MET A 824 -3.11 36.49 14.28
C MET A 824 -2.95 35.16 13.56
N TYR A 825 -4.07 34.51 13.27
CA TYR A 825 -4.14 33.38 12.34
C TYR A 825 -4.62 33.89 10.98
N VAL A 826 -3.78 33.75 9.95
CA VAL A 826 -4.10 34.23 8.59
C VAL A 826 -3.94 33.09 7.60
N THR A 827 -5.02 32.76 6.87
CA THR A 827 -5.01 31.80 5.78
C THR A 827 -5.37 32.49 4.48
N GLU A 828 -4.67 32.15 3.41
CA GLU A 828 -5.02 32.50 2.04
C GLU A 828 -5.37 31.22 1.27
N ALA A 829 -6.40 31.29 0.43
CA ALA A 829 -6.74 30.24 -0.51
C ALA A 829 -7.16 30.79 -1.87
N ARG A 830 -6.95 30.00 -2.91
CA ARG A 830 -7.32 30.35 -4.29
C ARG A 830 -8.00 29.19 -4.99
N PHE A 831 -9.02 29.50 -5.76
CA PHE A 831 -9.69 28.54 -6.62
C PHE A 831 -10.20 29.20 -7.90
N LYS A 832 -10.27 28.40 -8.97
CA LYS A 832 -10.79 28.80 -10.28
C LYS A 832 -12.31 28.59 -10.31
N LEU A 833 -13.04 29.60 -10.77
CA LEU A 833 -14.45 29.52 -11.12
C LEU A 833 -14.60 29.42 -12.63
N ALA A 834 -15.41 28.48 -13.12
CA ALA A 834 -15.57 28.16 -14.54
C ALA A 834 -16.44 29.17 -15.32
N ARG A 835 -16.40 30.44 -14.92
CA ARG A 835 -17.19 31.52 -15.54
C ARG A 835 -16.44 32.85 -15.48
N PRO A 836 -16.71 33.78 -16.42
CA PRO A 836 -16.10 35.10 -16.43
C PRO A 836 -16.36 35.85 -15.12
N ALA A 837 -15.38 36.60 -14.64
CA ALA A 837 -15.50 37.29 -13.35
C ALA A 837 -16.66 38.31 -13.34
N ALA A 838 -16.96 38.91 -14.50
CA ALA A 838 -18.05 39.86 -14.68
C ALA A 838 -19.46 39.21 -14.67
N SER A 839 -19.58 37.89 -14.87
CA SER A 839 -20.87 37.19 -14.85
C SER A 839 -21.27 36.71 -13.45
N ILE A 840 -20.44 36.96 -12.43
CA ILE A 840 -20.69 36.54 -11.05
C ILE A 840 -21.46 37.65 -10.34
N ASP A 841 -22.76 37.44 -10.10
CA ASP A 841 -23.55 38.36 -9.28
C ASP A 841 -23.25 38.15 -7.79
N LEU A 842 -22.33 38.95 -7.26
CA LEU A 842 -21.91 38.89 -5.86
C LEU A 842 -23.04 39.20 -4.87
N LYS A 843 -24.14 39.84 -5.30
CA LYS A 843 -25.29 40.11 -4.41
C LYS A 843 -25.96 38.81 -3.94
N THR A 844 -25.92 37.76 -4.77
CA THR A 844 -26.46 36.43 -4.41
C THR A 844 -25.68 35.74 -3.29
N TYR A 845 -24.44 36.18 -3.04
CA TYR A 845 -23.56 35.67 -1.99
C TYR A 845 -23.40 36.66 -0.81
N ALA A 846 -24.16 37.75 -0.81
CA ALA A 846 -24.06 38.80 0.20
C ALA A 846 -25.31 38.83 1.12
N ASN A 847 -25.81 37.65 1.54
CA ASN A 847 -27.05 37.52 2.31
C ASN A 847 -26.98 36.46 3.43
N LEU A 848 -27.99 36.45 4.30
CA LEU A 848 -28.09 35.52 5.44
C LEU A 848 -28.12 34.03 5.01
N PRO A 849 -28.92 33.60 4.00
CA PRO A 849 -28.90 32.22 3.52
C PRO A 849 -27.52 31.71 3.09
N PHE A 850 -26.73 32.55 2.39
CA PHE A 850 -25.37 32.22 2.01
C PHE A 850 -24.51 31.93 3.23
N ILE A 851 -24.46 32.84 4.20
CA ILE A 851 -23.68 32.67 5.44
C ILE A 851 -24.12 31.42 6.21
N GLN A 852 -25.42 31.16 6.30
CA GLN A 852 -25.98 29.99 6.97
C GLN A 852 -25.63 28.65 6.30
N SER A 853 -25.39 28.66 4.98
CA SER A 853 -25.00 27.48 4.21
C SER A 853 -23.52 27.11 4.32
N ILE A 854 -22.67 28.07 4.68
CA ILE A 854 -21.23 27.87 4.89
C ILE A 854 -20.95 26.98 6.10
N ASP A 855 -21.64 27.22 7.22
CA ASP A 855 -21.54 26.40 8.43
C ASP A 855 -22.93 26.27 9.11
N PRO A 856 -23.69 25.19 8.83
CA PRO A 856 -25.04 25.00 9.39
C PRO A 856 -25.11 24.88 10.92
N SER A 857 -23.97 24.65 11.58
CA SER A 857 -23.88 24.52 13.04
C SER A 857 -23.96 25.87 13.76
N ILE A 858 -23.61 26.96 13.06
CA ILE A 858 -23.73 28.33 13.57
C ILE A 858 -25.14 28.84 13.23
N LYS A 859 -25.86 29.37 14.21
CA LYS A 859 -27.17 29.98 13.99
C LYS A 859 -27.00 31.47 13.77
N HIS A 860 -27.56 31.99 12.68
CA HIS A 860 -27.45 33.39 12.30
C HIS A 860 -28.82 34.08 12.33
N SER A 861 -28.85 35.34 12.77
CA SER A 861 -30.02 36.21 12.73
C SER A 861 -29.63 37.60 12.25
N LEU A 862 -30.49 38.26 11.48
CA LEU A 862 -30.30 39.66 11.11
C LEU A 862 -30.51 40.56 12.34
N ILE A 863 -29.71 41.61 12.43
CA ILE A 863 -29.85 42.66 13.45
C ILE A 863 -29.77 44.03 12.78
N GLN A 864 -30.39 45.04 13.39
CA GLN A 864 -30.28 46.44 12.97
C GLN A 864 -29.04 47.10 13.60
N ALA A 865 -28.59 48.23 13.04
CA ALA A 865 -27.48 49.00 13.60
C ALA A 865 -27.73 49.39 15.06
N SER A 866 -28.97 49.76 15.41
CA SER A 866 -29.38 50.07 16.79
C SER A 866 -29.33 48.87 17.74
N GLU A 867 -29.16 47.64 17.24
CA GLU A 867 -29.08 46.40 18.02
C GLU A 867 -27.64 45.91 18.23
N VAL A 868 -26.65 46.55 17.59
CA VAL A 868 -25.23 46.21 17.68
C VAL A 868 -24.71 46.42 19.10
N SER A 869 -24.10 45.38 19.67
CA SER A 869 -23.74 45.35 21.09
C SER A 869 -22.66 46.37 21.47
N VAL A 870 -21.68 46.58 20.58
CA VAL A 870 -20.56 47.53 20.77
C VAL A 870 -21.02 49.00 20.81
N LEU A 871 -22.19 49.30 20.25
CA LEU A 871 -22.79 50.63 20.32
C LEU A 871 -23.54 50.88 21.64
N LYS A 872 -23.89 49.81 22.37
CA LYS A 872 -24.64 49.87 23.64
C LYS A 872 -23.73 49.73 24.87
N ASP A 873 -22.63 48.99 24.76
CA ASP A 873 -21.73 48.68 25.87
C ASP A 873 -20.46 49.55 25.84
N GLU A 874 -20.28 50.39 26.86
CA GLU A 874 -19.08 51.21 27.03
C GLU A 874 -17.81 50.36 27.23
N LYS A 875 -17.91 49.15 27.80
CA LYS A 875 -16.75 48.27 28.01
C LYS A 875 -16.18 47.71 26.70
N SER A 876 -16.95 47.77 25.62
CA SER A 876 -16.58 47.32 24.29
C SER A 876 -16.15 48.47 23.37
N ALA A 877 -15.93 49.68 23.91
CA ALA A 877 -15.63 50.88 23.12
C ALA A 877 -14.38 50.75 22.22
N ASN A 878 -13.38 49.95 22.63
CA ASN A 878 -12.17 49.65 21.86
C ASN A 878 -12.42 48.74 20.63
N MET A 879 -13.62 48.21 20.47
CA MET A 879 -14.05 47.39 19.33
C MET A 879 -14.92 48.17 18.34
N ARG A 880 -15.05 49.50 18.52
CA ARG A 880 -15.74 50.39 17.56
C ARG A 880 -14.89 50.53 16.30
N ASN A 881 -15.55 50.55 15.15
CA ASN A 881 -14.87 50.83 13.89
C ASN A 881 -14.43 52.30 13.88
N PRO A 882 -13.13 52.59 13.60
CA PRO A 882 -12.58 53.94 13.72
C PRO A 882 -13.09 54.91 12.65
N ASN A 883 -13.61 54.40 11.54
CA ASN A 883 -13.98 55.20 10.38
C ASN A 883 -15.50 55.41 10.27
N ARG A 884 -16.32 54.53 10.86
CA ARG A 884 -17.78 54.62 10.85
C ARG A 884 -18.43 53.69 11.88
N PRO A 885 -19.70 53.88 12.26
CA PRO A 885 -20.44 52.90 13.04
C PRO A 885 -20.57 51.55 12.32
N TRP A 886 -20.51 50.46 13.07
CA TRP A 886 -20.76 49.12 12.53
C TRP A 886 -22.19 48.99 12.02
N CYS A 887 -22.36 48.29 10.90
CA CYS A 887 -23.66 48.03 10.28
C CYS A 887 -24.39 49.27 9.72
N GLU A 888 -23.67 50.39 9.55
CA GLU A 888 -24.16 51.59 8.89
C GLU A 888 -23.24 52.00 7.73
N GLY A 889 -23.82 52.50 6.63
CA GLY A 889 -23.09 53.06 5.48
C GLY A 889 -23.23 52.28 4.16
N ALA A 890 -22.66 52.84 3.10
CA ALA A 890 -22.76 52.29 1.75
C ALA A 890 -22.08 50.92 1.61
N GLY A 891 -22.71 50.02 0.84
CA GLY A 891 -22.21 48.67 0.55
C GLY A 891 -22.44 47.62 1.65
N VAL A 892 -23.05 47.99 2.79
CA VAL A 892 -23.50 47.01 3.80
C VAL A 892 -24.72 46.27 3.29
N THR A 893 -24.61 44.94 3.18
CA THR A 893 -25.68 44.09 2.67
C THR A 893 -26.40 43.33 3.77
N ALA A 894 -25.72 42.96 4.85
CA ALA A 894 -26.35 42.32 6.00
C ALA A 894 -25.54 42.56 7.28
N CYS A 895 -26.25 42.83 8.39
CA CYS A 895 -25.69 42.83 9.73
C CYS A 895 -26.24 41.60 10.48
N ILE A 896 -25.36 40.79 11.05
CA ILE A 896 -25.67 39.43 11.46
C ILE A 896 -25.16 39.19 12.88
N ARG A 897 -26.04 38.72 13.76
CA ARG A 897 -25.66 38.08 15.03
C ARG A 897 -25.55 36.58 14.82
N SER A 898 -24.46 35.99 15.30
CA SER A 898 -24.14 34.57 15.13
C SER A 898 -23.95 33.92 16.49
N HIS A 899 -24.56 32.75 16.68
CA HIS A 899 -24.48 31.97 17.89
C HIS A 899 -24.06 30.52 17.57
N TYR A 900 -22.91 30.11 18.09
CA TYR A 900 -22.37 28.76 17.97
C TYR A 900 -22.33 28.09 19.35
N LYS A 901 -23.04 26.98 19.51
CA LYS A 901 -23.04 26.21 20.75
C LYS A 901 -21.83 25.26 20.77
N LEU A 902 -20.99 25.36 21.80
CA LEU A 902 -19.85 24.46 21.95
C LEU A 902 -20.34 23.02 22.17
N GLU A 903 -19.66 22.07 21.54
CA GLU A 903 -20.00 20.65 21.63
C GLU A 903 -19.47 20.07 22.96
N GLY A 904 -20.40 19.64 23.84
CA GLY A 904 -20.12 19.00 25.13
C GLY A 904 -20.76 19.71 26.32
N LYS A 905 -21.63 19.02 27.08
CA LYS A 905 -22.15 19.50 28.38
C LYS A 905 -21.38 18.86 29.52
N LEU A 906 -21.00 19.65 30.54
CA LEU A 906 -20.50 19.14 31.81
C LEU A 906 -21.58 18.27 32.49
N PRO A 907 -21.27 17.04 32.94
CA PRO A 907 -22.13 16.30 33.85
C PRO A 907 -22.35 17.13 35.12
N ILE A 908 -23.59 17.22 35.60
CA ILE A 908 -23.99 18.10 36.72
C ILE A 908 -23.11 17.90 37.96
N GLY A 909 -22.73 16.66 38.28
CA GLY A 909 -21.88 16.36 39.44
C GLY A 909 -20.48 16.98 39.37
N VAL A 910 -19.90 17.15 38.18
CA VAL A 910 -18.56 17.72 37.99
C VAL A 910 -18.57 19.24 38.07
N ALA A 911 -19.67 19.88 37.62
CA ALA A 911 -19.86 21.32 37.73
C ALA A 911 -20.05 21.77 39.19
N LEU A 912 -20.76 20.96 40.00
CA LEU A 912 -20.95 21.19 41.44
C LEU A 912 -19.66 20.93 42.24
N ALA A 913 -18.95 19.83 41.96
CA ALA A 913 -17.73 19.47 42.71
C ALA A 913 -16.59 20.49 42.60
N ASN A 914 -16.54 21.25 41.49
CA ASN A 914 -15.46 22.22 41.23
C ASN A 914 -15.83 23.69 41.53
N LYS A 915 -17.01 23.96 42.11
CA LYS A 915 -17.51 25.34 42.36
C LYS A 915 -17.45 26.27 41.13
N ILE A 916 -17.46 25.71 39.91
CA ILE A 916 -17.30 26.49 38.66
C ILE A 916 -18.49 27.44 38.46
N ARG A 917 -19.65 27.12 39.04
CA ARG A 917 -20.85 27.97 39.04
C ARG A 917 -20.75 29.22 39.92
N ASP A 918 -19.91 29.19 40.95
CA ASP A 918 -19.81 30.25 41.97
C ASP A 918 -18.65 31.23 41.73
N SER A 919 -17.86 31.03 40.67
CA SER A 919 -16.82 31.98 40.27
C SER A 919 -17.43 33.18 39.53
N GLU A 920 -16.94 34.39 39.81
CA GLU A 920 -17.39 35.64 39.15
C GLU A 920 -17.20 35.65 37.61
N ARG A 921 -16.47 34.67 37.04
CA ARG A 921 -16.30 34.48 35.58
C ARG A 921 -16.87 33.14 35.14
N LYS A 922 -18.17 33.11 34.83
CA LYS A 922 -18.80 31.97 34.15
C LYS A 922 -18.17 31.80 32.75
N LEU A 923 -17.56 30.65 32.46
CA LEU A 923 -17.21 30.30 31.08
C LEU A 923 -18.51 30.07 30.28
N SER A 924 -18.67 30.77 29.16
CA SER A 924 -19.81 30.59 28.26
C SER A 924 -19.71 29.26 27.51
N ASP A 925 -20.80 28.50 27.44
CA ASP A 925 -20.91 27.27 26.64
C ASP A 925 -21.24 27.54 25.16
N SER A 926 -21.26 28.82 24.75
CA SER A 926 -21.46 29.24 23.36
C SER A 926 -20.55 30.40 22.95
N ILE A 927 -20.14 30.41 21.68
CA ILE A 927 -19.46 31.54 21.05
C ILE A 927 -20.52 32.38 20.35
N GLU A 928 -20.62 33.64 20.73
CA GLU A 928 -21.44 34.64 20.07
C GLU A 928 -20.54 35.67 19.42
N PHE A 929 -20.86 36.02 18.17
CA PHE A 929 -20.19 37.10 17.47
C PHE A 929 -21.15 37.86 16.57
N GLU A 930 -20.90 39.15 16.40
CA GLU A 930 -21.59 40.00 15.45
C GLU A 930 -20.72 40.17 14.20
N SER A 931 -21.33 40.28 13.03
CA SER A 931 -20.59 40.50 11.81
C SER A 931 -21.35 41.34 10.81
N GLU A 932 -20.59 42.06 10.02
CA GLU A 932 -21.07 42.89 8.94
C GLU A 932 -20.58 42.32 7.62
N LEU A 933 -21.52 41.99 6.74
CA LEU A 933 -21.27 41.51 5.39
C LEU A 933 -21.42 42.67 4.41
N ARG A 934 -20.43 42.85 3.53
CA ARG A 934 -20.37 43.97 2.59
C ARG A 934 -19.93 43.52 1.21
N LEU A 935 -20.52 44.18 0.22
CA LEU A 935 -20.03 44.20 -1.16
C LEU A 935 -19.38 45.56 -1.41
N LEU A 936 -18.07 45.60 -1.63
CA LEU A 936 -17.38 46.87 -1.83
C LEU A 936 -17.75 47.47 -3.20
N THR A 937 -18.03 48.76 -3.23
CA THR A 937 -18.30 49.49 -4.48
C THR A 937 -17.00 49.84 -5.20
N ALA A 938 -17.06 50.22 -6.47
CA ALA A 938 -15.87 50.65 -7.22
C ALA A 938 -15.12 51.82 -6.55
N ALA A 939 -15.83 52.68 -5.80
CA ALA A 939 -15.23 53.79 -5.05
C ALA A 939 -14.49 53.32 -3.78
N ASP A 940 -14.84 52.16 -3.23
CA ASP A 940 -14.23 51.59 -2.02
C ASP A 940 -13.04 50.66 -2.33
N VAL A 941 -12.79 50.35 -3.61
CA VAL A 941 -11.81 49.35 -4.05
C VAL A 941 -10.46 50.03 -4.34
N ASP A 942 -9.47 49.82 -3.47
CA ASP A 942 -8.06 50.11 -3.75
C ASP A 942 -7.50 49.07 -4.73
N GLU A 943 -7.70 49.33 -6.03
CA GLU A 943 -7.37 48.38 -7.10
C GLU A 943 -5.89 47.99 -7.11
N GLN A 944 -4.97 48.96 -6.98
CA GLN A 944 -3.54 48.68 -6.98
C GLN A 944 -3.12 47.88 -5.75
N GLY A 945 -3.61 48.24 -4.57
CA GLY A 945 -3.31 47.52 -3.34
C GLY A 945 -3.86 46.09 -3.34
N LEU A 946 -5.05 45.87 -3.89
CA LEU A 946 -5.63 44.52 -4.00
C LEU A 946 -4.90 43.66 -5.04
N LYS A 947 -4.49 44.21 -6.19
CA LYS A 947 -3.61 43.49 -7.14
C LYS A 947 -2.28 43.09 -6.50
N GLN A 948 -1.73 43.93 -5.62
CA GLN A 948 -0.53 43.61 -4.85
C GLN A 948 -0.80 42.52 -3.80
N LEU A 949 -1.95 42.59 -3.11
CA LEU A 949 -2.36 41.61 -2.10
C LEU A 949 -2.59 40.22 -2.71
N THR A 950 -3.33 40.15 -3.82
CA THR A 950 -3.60 38.88 -4.53
C THR A 950 -2.44 38.47 -5.43
N GLY A 951 -1.51 39.37 -5.76
CA GLY A 951 -0.44 39.08 -6.72
C GLY A 951 -0.95 38.72 -8.12
N ILE A 952 -2.20 39.04 -8.46
CA ILE A 952 -2.80 38.84 -9.78
C ILE A 952 -2.96 40.22 -10.42
N ASN A 953 -2.40 40.41 -11.62
CA ASN A 953 -2.35 41.73 -12.28
C ASN A 953 -3.57 42.04 -13.17
N THR A 954 -4.66 41.29 -13.07
CA THR A 954 -5.92 41.56 -13.80
C THR A 954 -6.83 42.50 -12.98
N PRO A 955 -7.77 43.23 -13.60
CA PRO A 955 -8.67 44.13 -12.88
C PRO A 955 -9.46 43.42 -11.79
N VAL A 956 -9.69 44.09 -10.66
CA VAL A 956 -10.57 43.59 -9.59
C VAL A 956 -12.01 43.81 -10.01
N THR A 957 -12.76 42.74 -10.23
CA THR A 957 -14.15 42.82 -10.70
C THR A 957 -15.17 42.82 -9.57
N GLY A 958 -14.77 42.38 -8.38
CA GLY A 958 -15.63 42.45 -7.20
C GLY A 958 -14.93 41.99 -5.93
N VAL A 959 -15.40 42.50 -4.80
CA VAL A 959 -14.83 42.21 -3.48
C VAL A 959 -15.97 42.00 -2.48
N LEU A 960 -16.00 40.81 -1.88
CA LEU A 960 -16.91 40.46 -0.79
C LEU A 960 -16.11 40.43 0.51
N GLU A 961 -16.54 41.17 1.52
CA GLU A 961 -15.92 41.12 2.85
C GLU A 961 -16.93 40.82 3.96
N GLN A 962 -16.49 40.07 4.97
CA GLN A 962 -17.23 39.87 6.21
C GLN A 962 -16.33 40.26 7.38
N ASN A 963 -16.68 41.35 8.05
CA ASN A 963 -15.99 41.85 9.23
C ASN A 963 -16.66 41.24 10.47
N MET A 964 -15.93 40.42 11.23
CA MET A 964 -16.41 39.80 12.47
C MET A 964 -15.91 40.62 13.66
N PHE A 965 -16.84 41.15 14.45
CA PHE A 965 -16.58 41.98 15.62
C PHE A 965 -17.41 41.47 16.82
N TYR A 966 -17.16 42.02 18.00
CA TYR A 966 -17.85 41.65 19.25
C TYR A 966 -17.95 40.14 19.47
N VAL A 967 -16.82 39.48 19.71
CA VAL A 967 -16.83 38.05 20.07
C VAL A 967 -16.82 37.92 21.59
N ASN A 968 -17.83 37.24 22.14
CA ASN A 968 -18.03 37.13 23.59
C ASN A 968 -16.91 36.34 24.30
N GLN A 969 -16.15 35.50 23.59
CA GLN A 969 -15.01 34.76 24.13
C GLN A 969 -13.93 34.41 23.09
N VAL A 970 -12.67 34.34 23.56
CA VAL A 970 -11.44 33.85 22.89
C VAL A 970 -10.93 34.63 21.67
N MET A 971 -11.77 34.85 20.64
CA MET A 971 -11.40 35.68 19.50
C MET A 971 -11.66 37.14 19.84
N ARG A 972 -10.89 38.07 19.28
CA ARG A 972 -11.16 39.51 19.39
C ARG A 972 -11.87 40.05 18.17
N PHE A 973 -11.42 39.65 17.00
CA PHE A 973 -12.05 40.00 15.74
C PHE A 973 -11.62 39.06 14.63
N GLY A 974 -12.28 39.17 13.48
CA GLY A 974 -11.87 38.49 12.26
C GLY A 974 -12.28 39.24 11.01
N LYS A 975 -11.65 38.89 9.89
CA LYS A 975 -12.04 39.36 8.57
C LYS A 975 -11.95 38.23 7.56
N LEU A 976 -13.01 38.06 6.79
CA LEU A 976 -12.99 37.33 5.54
C LEU A 976 -12.98 38.32 4.38
N LEU A 977 -12.06 38.15 3.44
CA LEU A 977 -11.96 38.95 2.23
C LEU A 977 -11.90 38.02 1.02
N ALA A 978 -12.84 38.13 0.10
CA ALA A 978 -12.85 37.40 -1.15
C ALA A 978 -12.74 38.39 -2.32
N VAL A 979 -11.65 38.30 -3.08
CA VAL A 979 -11.34 39.14 -4.23
C VAL A 979 -11.52 38.33 -5.50
N PHE A 980 -12.34 38.84 -6.42
CA PHE A 980 -12.65 38.21 -7.70
C PHE A 980 -11.93 38.95 -8.82
N GLN A 981 -11.19 38.20 -9.63
CA GLN A 981 -10.40 38.73 -10.74
C GLN A 981 -10.52 37.81 -11.96
N PRO A 982 -10.46 38.33 -13.19
CA PRO A 982 -10.34 37.52 -14.40
C PRO A 982 -9.12 36.62 -14.30
N ASN A 983 -9.24 35.37 -14.72
CA ASN A 983 -8.11 34.46 -14.78
C ASN A 983 -7.13 34.94 -15.87
N PRO A 984 -5.85 35.21 -15.54
CA PRO A 984 -4.87 35.69 -16.53
C PRO A 984 -4.69 34.76 -17.73
N ALA A 985 -4.93 33.46 -17.56
CA ALA A 985 -4.70 32.44 -18.59
C ALA A 985 -5.96 32.02 -19.36
N ASP A 986 -7.16 32.41 -18.90
CA ASP A 986 -8.43 31.98 -19.48
C ASP A 986 -9.51 33.04 -19.25
N ALA A 987 -9.73 33.87 -20.26
CA ALA A 987 -10.66 34.99 -20.23
C ALA A 987 -12.12 34.59 -19.93
N ASN A 988 -12.48 33.32 -20.13
CA ASN A 988 -13.82 32.79 -19.85
C ASN A 988 -13.96 32.26 -18.41
N SER A 989 -12.95 32.48 -17.58
CA SER A 989 -12.93 32.03 -16.20
C SER A 989 -12.43 33.10 -15.24
N SER A 990 -12.60 32.86 -13.95
CA SER A 990 -12.19 33.78 -12.90
C SER A 990 -11.45 33.07 -11.79
N VAL A 991 -10.65 33.84 -11.06
CA VAL A 991 -9.95 33.39 -9.87
C VAL A 991 -10.55 34.13 -8.68
N ALA A 992 -10.99 33.37 -7.68
CA ALA A 992 -11.36 33.90 -6.38
C ALA A 992 -10.18 33.70 -5.42
N THR A 993 -9.66 34.81 -4.89
CA THR A 993 -8.66 34.80 -3.82
C THR A 993 -9.38 35.09 -2.51
N VAL A 994 -9.47 34.08 -1.63
CA VAL A 994 -10.16 34.18 -0.34
C VAL A 994 -9.12 34.18 0.78
N MET A 995 -9.16 35.20 1.63
CA MET A 995 -8.32 35.35 2.79
C MET A 995 -9.18 35.41 4.05
N ILE A 996 -8.76 34.71 5.11
CA ILE A 996 -9.39 34.76 6.42
C ILE A 996 -8.33 35.08 7.47
N ALA A 997 -8.52 36.18 8.19
CA ALA A 997 -7.72 36.58 9.35
C ALA A 997 -8.56 36.50 10.63
N LEU A 998 -8.03 35.87 11.67
CA LEU A 998 -8.67 35.73 12.98
C LEU A 998 -7.68 36.13 14.08
N ALA A 999 -8.09 37.07 14.93
CA ALA A 999 -7.30 37.54 16.07
C ALA A 999 -7.72 36.81 17.35
N VAL A 1000 -6.76 36.21 18.05
CA VAL A 1000 -6.96 35.42 19.28
C VAL A 1000 -6.15 36.02 20.42
N GLY A 1001 -6.71 36.15 21.62
CA GLY A 1001 -5.96 36.66 22.77
C GLY A 1001 -4.93 35.67 23.29
N SER A 1002 -3.69 36.12 23.51
CA SER A 1002 -2.57 35.28 24.01
C SER A 1002 -2.88 34.69 25.38
N SER A 1003 -3.57 35.44 26.24
CA SER A 1003 -4.05 34.95 27.54
C SER A 1003 -4.93 33.70 27.43
N THR A 1004 -5.64 33.54 26.32
CA THR A 1004 -6.50 32.37 26.07
C THR A 1004 -5.68 31.14 25.62
N LEU A 1005 -4.59 31.36 24.90
CA LEU A 1005 -3.62 30.34 24.55
C LEU A 1005 -2.77 29.92 25.76
N ASP A 1006 -2.45 30.83 26.67
CA ASP A 1006 -1.73 30.51 27.92
C ASP A 1006 -2.58 29.69 28.88
N MET A 1007 -3.88 30.01 29.00
CA MET A 1007 -4.85 29.25 29.79
C MET A 1007 -4.93 27.78 29.35
N LYS A 1008 -4.67 27.48 28.07
CA LYS A 1008 -4.56 26.10 27.54
C LYS A 1008 -3.51 25.30 28.34
N LYS A 1009 -2.31 25.85 28.54
CA LYS A 1009 -1.19 25.17 29.23
C LYS A 1009 -1.56 24.86 30.67
N LYS A 1010 -2.21 25.81 31.35
CA LYS A 1010 -2.65 25.68 32.75
C LYS A 1010 -3.74 24.61 32.92
N TYR A 1011 -4.72 24.56 32.01
CA TYR A 1011 -5.81 23.58 32.09
C TYR A 1011 -5.45 22.18 31.57
N GLN A 1012 -4.49 22.06 30.66
CA GLN A 1012 -3.94 20.76 30.24
C GLN A 1012 -3.29 19.99 31.40
N ALA A 1013 -2.75 20.70 32.39
CA ALA A 1013 -2.15 20.11 33.58
C ALA A 1013 -3.18 19.55 34.59
N VAL A 1014 -4.47 19.83 34.42
CA VAL A 1014 -5.54 19.40 35.34
C VAL A 1014 -6.43 18.35 34.65
N PRO A 1015 -6.38 17.05 35.05
CA PRO A 1015 -7.04 15.95 34.34
C PRO A 1015 -8.55 16.14 34.09
N VAL A 1016 -9.27 16.77 35.04
CA VAL A 1016 -10.73 16.98 34.97
C VAL A 1016 -11.11 18.16 34.07
N LEU A 1017 -10.23 19.16 33.94
CA LEU A 1017 -10.44 20.36 33.11
C LEU A 1017 -9.84 20.22 31.71
N ARG A 1018 -9.14 19.10 31.46
CA ARG A 1018 -8.41 18.81 30.23
C ARG A 1018 -9.28 18.84 28.97
N ASN A 1019 -10.61 18.76 29.07
CA ASN A 1019 -11.54 18.69 27.94
C ASN A 1019 -12.46 19.92 27.81
N LEU A 1020 -12.28 20.97 28.61
CA LEU A 1020 -13.32 22.01 28.85
C LEU A 1020 -12.94 23.44 28.43
N VAL A 1021 -11.91 23.62 27.61
CA VAL A 1021 -11.45 24.98 27.29
C VAL A 1021 -11.90 25.41 25.89
N PRO A 1022 -12.58 26.56 25.74
CA PRO A 1022 -12.84 27.19 24.43
C PRO A 1022 -11.59 27.33 23.55
N SER A 1023 -10.39 27.47 24.15
CA SER A 1023 -9.11 27.44 23.42
C SER A 1023 -8.75 26.06 22.85
N GLN A 1024 -9.17 24.96 23.46
CA GLN A 1024 -8.94 23.62 22.88
C GLN A 1024 -9.89 23.30 21.72
N VAL A 1025 -11.14 23.76 21.80
CA VAL A 1025 -12.11 23.72 20.69
C VAL A 1025 -11.52 24.46 19.49
N LEU A 1026 -11.01 25.68 19.70
CA LEU A 1026 -10.36 26.48 18.66
C LEU A 1026 -9.00 25.94 18.20
N LEU A 1027 -8.41 24.98 18.90
CA LEU A 1027 -7.15 24.35 18.48
C LEU A 1027 -7.34 22.90 18.01
N GLY A 1028 -8.57 22.39 17.99
CA GLY A 1028 -8.90 21.06 17.47
C GLY A 1028 -8.50 19.90 18.39
N TYR A 1029 -8.31 20.15 19.69
CA TYR A 1029 -7.86 19.14 20.66
C TYR A 1029 -8.98 18.59 21.57
N SER A 1030 -10.23 19.03 21.40
CA SER A 1030 -11.36 18.52 22.18
C SER A 1030 -11.78 17.11 21.73
N SER A 1031 -12.18 16.26 22.68
CA SER A 1031 -12.71 14.92 22.42
C SER A 1031 -14.09 14.91 21.75
N PHE A 1032 -14.73 16.08 21.64
CA PHE A 1032 -16.10 16.23 21.09
C PHE A 1032 -16.13 16.74 19.65
N ASN A 1033 -14.99 16.85 18.97
CA ASN A 1033 -14.89 17.44 17.64
C ASN A 1033 -15.72 16.67 16.59
N THR A 1034 -16.76 17.30 16.04
CA THR A 1034 -17.53 16.78 14.89
C THR A 1034 -16.84 16.98 13.53
N GLY A 1035 -15.66 17.61 13.51
CA GLY A 1035 -14.74 17.65 12.37
C GLY A 1035 -15.01 18.73 11.31
N ASN A 1036 -16.16 19.41 11.36
CA ASN A 1036 -16.56 20.36 10.31
C ASN A 1036 -16.80 21.81 10.78
N SER A 1037 -17.00 22.06 12.07
CA SER A 1037 -17.36 23.39 12.61
C SER A 1037 -16.19 24.06 13.36
N ILE A 1038 -16.43 25.16 14.08
CA ILE A 1038 -15.42 25.83 14.93
C ILE A 1038 -14.74 24.85 15.92
N SER A 1039 -15.43 23.78 16.34
CA SER A 1039 -14.84 22.71 17.17
C SER A 1039 -13.75 21.89 16.50
N ALA A 1040 -13.63 21.92 15.17
CA ALA A 1040 -12.58 21.20 14.46
C ALA A 1040 -11.18 21.82 14.63
N GLY A 1041 -11.07 22.98 15.29
CA GLY A 1041 -9.86 23.80 15.39
C GLY A 1041 -9.74 24.83 14.27
N LEU A 1042 -9.10 25.96 14.55
CA LEU A 1042 -8.98 27.14 13.67
C LEU A 1042 -8.48 26.79 12.26
N PRO A 1043 -7.41 25.99 12.07
CA PRO A 1043 -6.96 25.63 10.72
C PRO A 1043 -8.00 24.82 9.94
N ASN A 1044 -8.62 23.82 10.57
CA ASN A 1044 -9.63 23.00 9.92
C ASN A 1044 -10.92 23.79 9.68
N TYR A 1045 -11.35 24.59 10.65
CA TYR A 1045 -12.51 25.48 10.54
C TYR A 1045 -12.35 26.44 9.35
N VAL A 1046 -11.23 27.15 9.27
CA VAL A 1046 -10.96 28.12 8.19
C VAL A 1046 -10.90 27.42 6.83
N ARG A 1047 -10.26 26.26 6.74
CA ARG A 1047 -10.21 25.47 5.49
C ARG A 1047 -11.59 24.96 5.08
N ASN A 1048 -12.38 24.46 6.02
CA ASN A 1048 -13.73 23.97 5.75
C ASN A 1048 -14.65 25.10 5.31
N ARG A 1049 -14.57 26.26 5.96
CA ARG A 1049 -15.28 27.49 5.57
C ARG A 1049 -14.93 27.92 4.15
N ILE A 1050 -13.64 27.96 3.80
CA ILE A 1050 -13.19 28.29 2.44
C ILE A 1050 -13.65 27.24 1.42
N LYS A 1051 -13.60 25.94 1.75
CA LYS A 1051 -14.13 24.88 0.88
C LYS A 1051 -15.61 25.05 0.62
N ALA A 1052 -16.41 25.28 1.66
CA ALA A 1052 -17.83 25.52 1.52
C ALA A 1052 -18.10 26.74 0.63
N ILE A 1053 -17.39 27.86 0.84
CA ILE A 1053 -17.48 29.05 0.00
C ILE A 1053 -17.15 28.72 -1.46
N ALA A 1054 -16.06 28.00 -1.72
CA ALA A 1054 -15.67 27.61 -3.06
C ALA A 1054 -16.71 26.71 -3.73
N GLU A 1055 -17.25 25.71 -3.02
CA GLU A 1055 -18.31 24.81 -3.52
C GLU A 1055 -19.60 25.55 -3.83
N ILE A 1056 -20.00 26.51 -3.00
CA ILE A 1056 -21.20 27.34 -3.21
C ILE A 1056 -21.00 28.26 -4.43
N LEU A 1057 -19.83 28.91 -4.53
CA LEU A 1057 -19.49 29.80 -5.64
C LEU A 1057 -19.28 29.07 -6.97
N ASP A 1058 -18.98 27.77 -6.99
CA ASP A 1058 -18.91 27.00 -8.23
C ASP A 1058 -20.29 26.54 -8.71
N LYS A 1059 -21.28 26.44 -7.81
CA LYS A 1059 -22.64 25.92 -8.08
C LYS A 1059 -23.68 26.97 -8.46
N GLY A 1060 -23.71 28.11 -7.76
CA GLY A 1060 -24.54 29.25 -8.14
C GLY A 1060 -23.95 29.92 -9.37
#